data_AF-A0A2A9GZ08-F1
#
_entry.id   AF-A0A2A9GZ08-F1
#
_cell.length_a   1.000
_cell.length_b   1.000
_cell.length_c   1.000
_cell.angle_alpha   90.00
_cell.angle_beta   90.00
_cell.angle_gamma   90.00
#
_symmetry.space_group_name_H-M   'P 1'
#
loop_
_entity.id
_entity.type
_entity.pdbx_description
1 polymer ?
#
loop_
_entity_poly.entity_id
_entity_poly.type
_entity_poly.pdbx_seq_one_letter_code
_entity_poly.pdbx_strand_id
1 'polypeptide(L)'
;MGQRALTRLGPARDWALQVQPTGPRPTWQRRGASIFGLLLLAFAASWVISRGGTFTPWRPQLVELHTMLDASGPLLSGKRMYDPGTPFRLTPFAALAASPLSLLPWPLLEIVWGLLNVAVVAFALRRIPVLGWRVGLAGVIVLNTEPVRTAFSLGTPLLILVGLIGIDLISPTGRSRWGGVATGLAIAVSPYLAPFLLVLAAARRRRAALVGLGVAAACSLVALLVSPGATARWFRIAVPERLIPDPAVVLNLNNQSIAGSLMRWGTPALLAVGVAWLTALLLLAAGLLLARRGYAWTAVGVVGLAVTSVNWLVWPHEYVWLAPLAVALLLPGLPAIARILGAALVVWAGMRPWRVIQEGHEAEDPPLSALEKWTANGSALLLIAFAVLMLTLELVRLRAERRSSERPPVDASAAGDPTEAFATRWIGWWVPLLAAMWLAGSFFRPESSFIPWRPLMPDFDVYTVAARTLLQGGDIYNIQGWPFLYPPFAAILALPTGLSLDMRTVGMFVMQVLNVCAFTAVVWRIGVRGWRAPVLVAAALCLIGTLDADIKMGNVHGLMVALIFLDLAPGPGVLRRILPVKRFPRLDRERLIPMGVLIGLMTAIKIIPGLFIIYLLLTRRYRAALVAIGTGAAVTLGTALILPSQTIQFFRLLLGGKIGGYAAGPLVHYQGFVSAMQRFVGYADSTRILLTLLGIVIGLIGLFAAVRWHRVGQEWLALTLCGAATILISPLAWNYYYLWLLPGALIAARQWWFSDLGQRVELPDTNATARLPATIGFLLLALALWQAFQFHLALPSDNNIEFTYNFWHKLAAGFMPFATSVLLLVAMFNNRPWRARRAVVVSEP
;
A
#
# COMPACT_ATOMS: atom_id res chain seq x y z
N MET A 1 61.49 -10.00 22.33
CA MET A 1 61.49 -8.81 21.45
C MET A 1 61.05 -9.27 20.06
N GLY A 2 60.02 -8.79 19.38
CA GLY A 2 59.05 -7.74 19.57
C GLY A 2 58.37 -7.59 18.21
N GLN A 3 57.24 -8.26 17.99
CA GLN A 3 56.38 -8.00 16.82
C GLN A 3 54.93 -7.97 17.27
N ARG A 4 54.38 -6.75 17.24
CA ARG A 4 52.97 -6.42 17.42
C ARG A 4 52.15 -7.27 16.45
N ALA A 5 51.34 -8.18 16.99
CA ALA A 5 50.25 -8.80 16.26
C ALA A 5 49.24 -7.71 15.92
N LEU A 6 49.38 -7.14 14.71
CA LEU A 6 48.32 -6.46 14.00
C LEU A 6 47.17 -7.44 13.86
N THR A 7 46.21 -7.39 14.78
CA THR A 7 44.88 -7.94 14.60
C THR A 7 44.25 -7.22 13.41
N ARG A 8 44.48 -7.78 12.22
CA ARG A 8 43.74 -7.48 11.00
C ARG A 8 42.27 -7.79 11.29
N LEU A 9 41.54 -6.78 11.75
CA LEU A 9 40.10 -6.71 11.57
C LEU A 9 39.85 -7.03 10.09
N GLY A 10 39.14 -8.12 9.84
CA GLY A 10 38.98 -8.71 8.51
C GLY A 10 38.54 -7.70 7.45
N PRO A 11 38.82 -8.00 6.16
CA PRO A 11 38.47 -7.12 5.05
C PRO A 11 37.02 -6.67 5.18
N ALA A 12 36.82 -5.36 4.98
CA ALA A 12 35.53 -4.68 5.04
C ALA A 12 34.46 -5.55 4.37
N ARG A 13 33.57 -6.15 5.18
CA ARG A 13 32.45 -6.97 4.70
C ARG A 13 31.79 -6.26 3.51
N ASP A 14 31.66 -6.99 2.41
CA ASP A 14 31.11 -6.52 1.13
C ASP A 14 29.64 -6.09 1.24
N TRP A 15 29.44 -4.90 1.81
CA TRP A 15 28.26 -4.04 1.84
C TRP A 15 27.48 -3.90 0.53
N ALA A 16 28.11 -4.13 -0.63
CA ALA A 16 27.50 -4.03 -1.95
C ALA A 16 27.05 -5.38 -2.52
N LEU A 17 27.35 -6.50 -1.86
CA LEU A 17 27.32 -7.83 -2.49
C LEU A 17 26.78 -8.97 -1.63
N GLN A 18 26.06 -8.72 -0.53
CA GLN A 18 25.31 -9.84 0.08
C GLN A 18 24.15 -10.36 -0.78
N VAL A 19 23.87 -9.74 -1.93
CA VAL A 19 23.16 -10.40 -3.03
C VAL A 19 23.86 -10.06 -4.34
N GLN A 20 24.98 -10.71 -4.63
CA GLN A 20 25.34 -10.88 -6.04
C GLN A 20 24.19 -11.65 -6.69
N PRO A 21 23.58 -11.16 -7.79
CA PRO A 21 22.70 -11.99 -8.58
C PRO A 21 23.58 -13.09 -9.18
N THR A 22 23.62 -14.25 -8.53
CA THR A 22 24.34 -15.45 -8.98
C THR A 22 23.72 -16.09 -10.23
N GLY A 23 23.01 -15.30 -11.04
CA GLY A 23 22.31 -15.76 -12.23
C GLY A 23 23.11 -15.49 -13.51
N PRO A 24 22.98 -16.35 -14.54
CA PRO A 24 23.62 -16.15 -15.84
C PRO A 24 23.21 -14.83 -16.49
N ARG A 25 24.04 -14.35 -17.44
CA ARG A 25 23.84 -13.12 -18.23
C ARG A 25 22.38 -13.02 -18.71
N PRO A 26 21.76 -11.82 -18.68
CA PRO A 26 20.34 -11.68 -18.91
C PRO A 26 19.96 -12.09 -20.33
N THR A 27 19.15 -13.15 -20.44
CA THR A 27 18.47 -13.56 -21.68
C THR A 27 17.53 -12.46 -22.18
N TRP A 28 17.16 -12.48 -23.46
CA TRP A 28 16.23 -11.50 -24.05
C TRP A 28 14.90 -11.41 -23.28
N GLN A 29 14.42 -12.53 -22.74
CA GLN A 29 13.23 -12.58 -21.88
C GLN A 29 13.40 -11.77 -20.57
N ARG A 30 14.58 -11.79 -19.94
CA ARG A 30 14.88 -10.97 -18.75
C ARG A 30 14.96 -9.47 -19.10
N ARG A 31 15.47 -9.14 -20.28
CA ARG A 31 15.48 -7.75 -20.78
C ARG A 31 14.06 -7.25 -21.05
N GLY A 32 13.24 -8.03 -21.77
CA GLY A 32 11.82 -7.72 -22.00
C GLY A 32 11.04 -7.52 -20.70
N ALA A 33 11.24 -8.41 -19.71
CA ALA A 33 10.67 -8.24 -18.38
C ALA A 33 11.13 -6.93 -17.68
N SER A 34 12.41 -6.59 -17.78
CA SER A 34 12.94 -5.36 -17.19
C SER A 34 12.33 -4.11 -17.83
N ILE A 35 12.23 -4.10 -19.17
CA ILE A 35 11.58 -3.03 -19.92
C ILE A 35 10.12 -2.92 -19.50
N PHE A 36 9.41 -4.04 -19.44
CA PHE A 36 8.03 -4.06 -18.99
C PHE A 36 7.85 -3.47 -17.59
N GLY A 37 8.72 -3.84 -16.63
CA GLY A 37 8.68 -3.26 -15.28
C GLY A 37 8.89 -1.76 -15.27
N LEU A 38 9.84 -1.27 -16.07
CA LEU A 38 10.08 0.17 -16.18
C LEU A 38 8.89 0.89 -16.83
N LEU A 39 8.26 0.30 -17.84
CA LEU A 39 7.06 0.85 -18.46
C LEU A 39 5.88 0.90 -17.46
N LEU A 40 5.71 -0.16 -16.66
CA LEU A 40 4.70 -0.20 -15.61
C LEU A 40 4.94 0.89 -14.55
N LEU A 41 6.20 1.06 -14.13
CA LEU A 41 6.57 2.12 -13.20
C LEU A 41 6.32 3.51 -13.79
N ALA A 42 6.71 3.71 -15.04
CA ALA A 42 6.53 4.97 -15.76
C ALA A 42 5.04 5.31 -15.88
N PHE A 43 4.20 4.34 -16.28
CA PHE A 43 2.76 4.52 -16.37
C PHE A 43 2.15 4.92 -15.02
N ALA A 44 2.48 4.20 -13.95
CA ALA A 44 1.98 4.53 -12.62
C ALA A 44 2.48 5.90 -12.12
N ALA A 45 3.72 6.26 -12.43
CA ALA A 45 4.27 7.59 -12.11
C ALA A 45 3.55 8.68 -12.88
N SER A 46 3.35 8.53 -14.19
CA SER A 46 2.58 9.48 -15.01
C SER A 46 1.17 9.68 -14.46
N TRP A 47 0.54 8.60 -13.98
CA TRP A 47 -0.76 8.68 -13.33
C TRP A 47 -0.72 9.50 -12.04
N VAL A 48 0.24 9.21 -11.18
CA VAL A 48 0.43 9.93 -9.92
C VAL A 48 0.76 11.41 -10.17
N ILE A 49 1.58 11.71 -11.18
CA ILE A 49 1.92 13.08 -11.60
C ILE A 49 0.69 13.86 -12.03
N SER A 50 -0.26 13.21 -12.72
CA SER A 50 -1.51 13.85 -13.14
C SER A 50 -2.50 14.12 -12.00
N ARG A 51 -2.20 13.75 -10.75
CA ARG A 51 -3.09 14.04 -9.61
C ARG A 51 -3.17 15.55 -9.39
N GLY A 52 -4.38 16.11 -9.46
CA GLY A 52 -4.62 17.56 -9.42
C GLY A 52 -4.63 18.24 -10.80
N GLY A 53 -4.33 17.48 -11.86
CA GLY A 53 -4.52 17.88 -13.26
C GLY A 53 -5.37 16.85 -14.01
N THR A 54 -5.16 16.71 -15.32
CA THR A 54 -5.84 15.71 -16.15
C THR A 54 -4.85 14.64 -16.64
N PHE A 55 -5.27 13.37 -16.63
CA PHE A 55 -4.47 12.29 -17.22
C PHE A 55 -4.67 12.19 -18.74
N THR A 56 -5.87 12.49 -19.24
CA THR A 56 -6.22 12.47 -20.67
C THR A 56 -7.07 13.68 -21.06
N PRO A 57 -6.55 14.68 -21.80
CA PRO A 57 -5.15 14.81 -22.22
C PRO A 57 -4.23 14.96 -21.00
N TRP A 58 -2.99 14.49 -21.12
CA TRP A 58 -2.04 14.55 -20.02
C TRP A 58 -1.61 16.00 -19.77
N ARG A 59 -2.05 16.57 -18.65
CA ARG A 59 -1.79 17.93 -18.18
C ARG A 59 -1.65 17.93 -16.66
N PRO A 60 -0.49 17.53 -16.13
CA PRO A 60 -0.24 17.58 -14.70
C PRO A 60 -0.07 19.03 -14.23
N GLN A 61 -0.26 19.28 -12.93
CA GLN A 61 -0.17 20.63 -12.38
C GLN A 61 1.27 21.02 -11.98
N LEU A 62 2.07 20.06 -11.48
CA LEU A 62 3.49 20.20 -11.10
C LEU A 62 3.88 21.57 -10.47
N VAL A 63 3.13 22.04 -9.48
CA VAL A 63 3.20 23.42 -8.94
C VAL A 63 4.62 23.83 -8.48
N GLU A 64 5.37 22.94 -7.84
CA GLU A 64 6.73 23.26 -7.36
C GLU A 64 7.76 23.29 -8.49
N LEU A 65 7.58 22.48 -9.52
CA LEU A 65 8.44 22.54 -10.72
C LEU A 65 8.26 23.88 -11.44
N HIS A 66 7.01 24.32 -11.61
CA HIS A 66 6.69 25.63 -12.19
C HIS A 66 7.36 26.74 -11.38
N THR A 67 7.17 26.73 -10.06
CA THR A 67 7.78 27.69 -9.14
C THR A 67 9.31 27.73 -9.25
N MET A 68 9.98 26.58 -9.39
CA MET A 68 11.44 26.50 -9.54
C MET A 68 11.93 27.13 -10.84
N LEU A 69 11.17 26.96 -11.94
CA LEU A 69 11.53 27.48 -13.26
C LEU A 69 11.18 28.95 -13.43
N ASP A 70 10.05 29.39 -12.88
CA ASP A 70 9.67 30.80 -12.84
C ASP A 70 10.74 31.62 -12.12
N ALA A 71 11.43 31.02 -11.14
CA ALA A 71 12.52 31.67 -10.42
C ALA A 71 13.83 31.80 -11.25
N SER A 72 13.99 31.01 -12.34
CA SER A 72 15.18 31.06 -13.20
C SER A 72 15.25 32.35 -14.04
N GLY A 73 14.11 32.88 -14.49
CA GLY A 73 14.04 34.12 -15.27
C GLY A 73 14.54 35.35 -14.49
N PRO A 74 14.01 35.62 -13.28
CA PRO A 74 14.50 36.67 -12.40
C PRO A 74 15.99 36.51 -12.04
N LEU A 75 16.44 35.27 -11.81
CA LEU A 75 17.85 34.98 -11.53
C LEU A 75 18.77 35.45 -12.66
N LEU A 76 18.43 35.13 -13.91
CA LEU A 76 19.25 35.46 -15.09
C LEU A 76 19.12 36.94 -15.51
N SER A 77 17.99 37.57 -15.23
CA SER A 77 17.73 38.98 -15.55
C SER A 77 18.12 39.96 -14.44
N GLY A 78 18.71 39.48 -13.34
CA GLY A 78 19.08 40.29 -12.18
C GLY A 78 17.89 40.89 -11.42
N LYS A 79 16.67 40.41 -11.69
CA LYS A 79 15.45 40.84 -11.00
C LYS A 79 15.33 40.16 -9.63
N ARG A 80 14.48 40.71 -8.77
CA ARG A 80 14.28 40.20 -7.41
C ARG A 80 13.61 38.82 -7.45
N MET A 81 14.30 37.84 -6.87
CA MET A 81 13.88 36.42 -6.87
C MET A 81 13.09 36.02 -5.60
N TYR A 82 13.34 36.70 -4.48
CA TYR A 82 12.81 36.37 -3.15
C TYR A 82 11.93 37.51 -2.60
N ASP A 83 10.97 37.98 -3.39
CA ASP A 83 10.02 39.01 -2.93
C ASP A 83 8.91 38.43 -2.05
N PRO A 84 8.34 39.22 -1.13
CA PRO A 84 7.22 38.77 -0.29
C PRO A 84 6.09 38.19 -1.14
N GLY A 85 5.63 36.98 -0.80
CA GLY A 85 4.59 36.27 -1.55
C GLY A 85 5.12 35.33 -2.65
N THR A 86 6.43 35.32 -2.95
CA THR A 86 6.99 34.33 -3.89
C THR A 86 7.07 32.93 -3.26
N PRO A 87 6.61 31.86 -3.95
CA PRO A 87 6.61 30.52 -3.39
C PRO A 87 7.99 29.82 -3.42
N PHE A 88 8.99 30.40 -4.11
CA PHE A 88 10.31 29.78 -4.29
C PHE A 88 11.22 29.93 -3.06
N ARG A 89 11.67 28.80 -2.50
CA ARG A 89 12.48 28.76 -1.26
C ARG A 89 13.83 28.02 -1.38
N LEU A 90 14.18 27.51 -2.55
CA LEU A 90 15.46 26.81 -2.75
C LEU A 90 16.62 27.79 -2.94
N THR A 91 17.85 27.27 -3.03
CA THR A 91 19.04 28.11 -3.24
C THR A 91 19.02 28.75 -4.63
N PRO A 92 19.75 29.85 -4.84
CA PRO A 92 19.92 30.42 -6.19
C PRO A 92 20.60 29.42 -7.14
N PHE A 93 21.46 28.54 -6.61
CA PHE A 93 22.03 27.43 -7.39
C PHE A 93 20.95 26.47 -7.91
N ALA A 94 19.88 26.21 -7.14
CA ALA A 94 18.79 25.36 -7.59
C ALA A 94 18.09 25.95 -8.82
N ALA A 95 17.80 27.25 -8.83
CA ALA A 95 17.23 27.91 -9.99
C ALA A 95 18.21 28.02 -11.16
N LEU A 96 19.51 28.20 -10.88
CA LEU A 96 20.55 28.15 -11.90
C LEU A 96 20.63 26.76 -12.54
N ALA A 97 20.58 25.70 -11.75
CA ALA A 97 20.58 24.32 -12.22
C ALA A 97 19.29 23.97 -12.98
N ALA A 98 18.18 24.63 -12.66
CA ALA A 98 16.91 24.49 -13.36
C ALA A 98 16.82 25.35 -14.63
N SER A 99 17.66 26.39 -14.80
CA SER A 99 17.56 27.31 -15.93
C SER A 99 17.71 26.65 -17.31
N PRO A 100 18.51 25.59 -17.53
CA PRO A 100 18.53 24.93 -18.83
C PRO A 100 17.19 24.25 -19.16
N LEU A 101 16.41 23.88 -18.15
CA LEU A 101 15.11 23.25 -18.33
C LEU A 101 14.03 24.26 -18.75
N SER A 102 14.20 25.56 -18.50
CA SER A 102 13.25 26.59 -18.93
C SER A 102 13.28 26.84 -20.44
N LEU A 103 14.27 26.29 -21.15
CA LEU A 103 14.33 26.29 -22.62
C LEU A 103 13.38 25.27 -23.25
N LEU A 104 12.86 24.31 -22.47
CA LEU A 104 11.96 23.28 -22.97
C LEU A 104 10.51 23.76 -22.93
N PRO A 105 9.69 23.45 -23.94
CA PRO A 105 8.24 23.62 -23.84
C PRO A 105 7.67 22.83 -22.66
N TRP A 106 6.68 23.39 -21.96
CA TRP A 106 6.05 22.76 -20.79
C TRP A 106 5.70 21.28 -20.97
N PRO A 107 5.06 20.85 -22.09
CA PRO A 107 4.74 19.42 -22.27
C PRO A 107 5.98 18.52 -22.28
N LEU A 108 7.08 18.97 -22.87
CA LEU A 108 8.32 18.21 -22.93
C LEU A 108 9.00 18.18 -21.56
N LEU A 109 9.00 19.31 -20.86
CA LEU A 109 9.56 19.42 -19.52
C LEU A 109 8.85 18.49 -18.53
N GLU A 110 7.52 18.47 -18.52
CA GLU A 110 6.73 17.60 -17.64
C GLU A 110 7.12 16.13 -17.87
N ILE A 111 7.29 15.71 -19.14
CA ILE A 111 7.72 14.35 -19.50
C ILE A 111 9.14 14.08 -18.99
N VAL A 112 10.09 14.98 -19.28
CA VAL A 112 11.49 14.84 -18.85
C VAL A 112 11.59 14.75 -17.33
N TRP A 113 10.86 15.60 -16.61
CA TRP A 113 10.83 15.61 -15.15
C TRP A 113 10.22 14.34 -14.57
N GLY A 114 9.11 13.86 -15.15
CA GLY A 114 8.49 12.59 -14.77
C GLY A 114 9.43 11.40 -14.98
N LEU A 115 10.08 11.33 -16.14
CA LEU A 115 11.06 10.28 -16.46
C LEU A 115 12.27 10.31 -15.52
N LEU A 116 12.74 11.49 -15.12
CA LEU A 116 13.85 11.63 -14.17
C LEU A 116 13.47 11.08 -12.79
N ASN A 117 12.27 11.42 -12.28
CA ASN A 117 11.79 10.87 -11.00
C ASN A 117 11.57 9.34 -11.07
N VAL A 118 11.04 8.83 -12.19
CA VAL A 118 10.91 7.38 -12.44
C VAL A 118 12.28 6.71 -12.44
N ALA A 119 13.28 7.32 -13.09
CA ALA A 119 14.64 6.79 -13.14
C ALA A 119 15.27 6.71 -11.74
N VAL A 120 15.01 7.69 -10.87
CA VAL A 120 15.49 7.71 -9.48
C VAL A 120 14.85 6.59 -8.65
N VAL A 121 13.52 6.41 -8.74
CA VAL A 121 12.82 5.32 -8.06
C VAL A 121 13.32 3.96 -8.57
N ALA A 122 13.42 3.79 -9.88
CA ALA A 122 13.96 2.57 -10.50
C ALA A 122 15.41 2.30 -10.08
N PHE A 123 16.24 3.34 -10.00
CA PHE A 123 17.61 3.25 -9.52
C PHE A 123 17.67 2.73 -8.09
N ALA A 124 16.89 3.32 -7.17
CA ALA A 124 16.86 2.93 -5.77
C ALA A 124 16.43 1.45 -5.61
N LEU A 125 15.37 1.05 -6.31
CA LEU A 125 14.83 -0.31 -6.22
C LEU A 125 15.77 -1.38 -6.78
N ARG A 126 16.53 -1.07 -7.83
CA ARG A 126 17.56 -1.98 -8.38
C ARG A 126 18.72 -2.23 -7.42
N ARG A 127 18.84 -1.47 -6.33
CA ARG A 127 19.83 -1.70 -5.27
C ARG A 127 19.34 -2.67 -4.18
N ILE A 128 18.06 -3.04 -4.24
CA ILE A 128 17.46 -4.12 -3.46
C ILE A 128 17.52 -5.38 -4.37
N PRO A 129 17.54 -6.62 -3.85
CA PRO A 129 17.48 -7.84 -4.66
C PRO A 129 16.12 -8.05 -5.36
N VAL A 130 15.69 -7.08 -6.15
CA VAL A 130 14.46 -7.09 -6.95
C VAL A 130 14.87 -6.84 -8.40
N LEU A 131 14.54 -7.77 -9.31
CA LEU A 131 15.00 -7.72 -10.72
C LEU A 131 13.84 -7.78 -11.72
N GLY A 132 14.05 -7.22 -12.91
CA GLY A 132 13.11 -7.32 -14.03
C GLY A 132 11.81 -6.54 -13.81
N TRP A 133 10.69 -7.14 -14.20
CA TRP A 133 9.37 -6.52 -14.10
C TRP A 133 8.98 -6.21 -12.64
N ARG A 134 9.60 -6.90 -11.69
CA ARG A 134 9.39 -6.74 -10.24
C ARG A 134 9.83 -5.37 -9.72
N VAL A 135 10.85 -4.76 -10.35
CA VAL A 135 11.26 -3.38 -10.06
C VAL A 135 10.08 -2.43 -10.31
N GLY A 136 9.33 -2.68 -11.38
CA GLY A 136 8.11 -1.95 -11.68
C GLY A 136 7.10 -2.04 -10.55
N LEU A 137 6.73 -3.26 -10.17
CA LEU A 137 5.75 -3.50 -9.12
C LEU A 137 6.15 -2.87 -7.77
N ALA A 138 7.39 -3.07 -7.35
CA ALA A 138 7.90 -2.49 -6.10
C ALA A 138 7.87 -0.95 -6.16
N GLY A 139 8.21 -0.37 -7.31
CA GLY A 139 8.18 1.07 -7.48
C GLY A 139 6.78 1.63 -7.47
N VAL A 140 5.81 0.92 -8.04
CA VAL A 140 4.41 1.34 -7.95
C VAL A 140 3.91 1.29 -6.49
N ILE A 141 4.31 0.31 -5.68
CA ILE A 141 4.00 0.33 -4.23
C ILE A 141 4.62 1.57 -3.56
N VAL A 142 5.88 1.89 -3.87
CA VAL A 142 6.57 3.08 -3.33
C VAL A 142 5.87 4.36 -3.79
N LEU A 143 5.47 4.47 -5.06
CA LEU A 143 4.69 5.59 -5.61
C LEU A 143 3.34 5.76 -4.93
N ASN A 144 2.77 4.69 -4.38
CA ASN A 144 1.49 4.75 -3.68
C ASN A 144 1.63 5.41 -2.30
N THR A 145 2.83 5.37 -1.69
CA THR A 145 3.09 6.03 -0.41
C THR A 145 2.92 7.54 -0.56
N GLU A 146 2.18 8.15 0.35
CA GLU A 146 1.79 9.54 0.17
C GLU A 146 2.95 10.54 0.03
N PRO A 147 4.04 10.45 0.81
CA PRO A 147 5.15 11.38 0.65
C PRO A 147 5.73 11.34 -0.77
N VAL A 148 5.91 10.14 -1.32
CA VAL A 148 6.38 9.94 -2.70
C VAL A 148 5.32 10.42 -3.69
N ARG A 149 4.05 10.02 -3.50
CA ARG A 149 2.94 10.40 -4.39
C ARG A 149 2.81 11.91 -4.52
N THR A 150 2.83 12.60 -3.39
CA THR A 150 2.73 14.06 -3.30
C THR A 150 3.95 14.72 -3.94
N ALA A 151 5.16 14.18 -3.69
CA ALA A 151 6.37 14.69 -4.34
C ALA A 151 6.29 14.63 -5.87
N PHE A 152 5.78 13.51 -6.42
CA PHE A 152 5.52 13.38 -7.86
C PHE A 152 4.43 14.34 -8.36
N SER A 153 3.32 14.48 -7.63
CA SER A 153 2.18 15.34 -8.03
C SER A 153 2.58 16.83 -8.06
N LEU A 154 3.40 17.27 -7.11
CA LEU A 154 3.89 18.64 -7.02
C LEU A 154 5.10 18.90 -7.94
N GLY A 155 5.79 17.86 -8.40
CA GLY A 155 7.00 18.00 -9.21
C GLY A 155 8.22 18.44 -8.41
N THR A 156 8.30 18.08 -7.13
CA THR A 156 9.39 18.54 -6.25
C THR A 156 10.74 17.92 -6.66
N PRO A 157 11.88 18.62 -6.50
CA PRO A 157 13.19 18.03 -6.78
C PRO A 157 13.63 17.01 -5.71
N LEU A 158 12.89 16.88 -4.61
CA LEU A 158 13.33 16.18 -3.42
C LEU A 158 13.65 14.70 -3.67
N LEU A 159 12.85 14.01 -4.49
CA LEU A 159 13.13 12.62 -4.88
C LEU A 159 14.47 12.49 -5.60
N ILE A 160 14.77 13.42 -6.52
CA ILE A 160 16.05 13.46 -7.23
C ILE A 160 17.20 13.67 -6.24
N LEU A 161 17.05 14.57 -5.26
CA LEU A 161 18.06 14.82 -4.22
C LEU A 161 18.31 13.56 -3.36
N VAL A 162 17.25 12.85 -2.96
CA VAL A 162 17.35 11.56 -2.26
C VAL A 162 18.09 10.54 -3.13
N GLY A 163 17.79 10.51 -4.43
CA GLY A 163 18.46 9.66 -5.41
C GLY A 163 19.97 9.94 -5.50
N LEU A 164 20.35 11.20 -5.61
CA LEU A 164 21.76 11.64 -5.63
C LEU A 164 22.51 11.20 -4.37
N ILE A 165 21.90 11.36 -3.19
CA ILE A 165 22.46 10.87 -1.92
C ILE A 165 22.60 9.34 -1.93
N GLY A 166 21.61 8.64 -2.48
CA GLY A 166 21.66 7.19 -2.69
C GLY A 166 22.80 6.73 -3.60
N ILE A 167 23.19 7.53 -4.61
CA ILE A 167 24.35 7.22 -5.48
C ILE A 167 25.65 7.14 -4.68
N ASP A 168 25.87 8.02 -3.71
CA ASP A 168 27.11 8.02 -2.94
C ASP A 168 27.09 7.07 -1.74
N LEU A 169 25.93 6.91 -1.09
CA LEU A 169 25.81 6.13 0.15
C LEU A 169 25.42 4.66 -0.08
N ILE A 170 24.59 4.37 -1.08
CA ILE A 170 24.00 3.05 -1.30
C ILE A 170 24.67 2.34 -2.49
N SER A 171 25.01 3.05 -3.57
CA SER A 171 25.61 2.43 -4.76
C SER A 171 27.10 2.08 -4.59
N PRO A 172 27.59 0.98 -5.22
CA PRO A 172 29.01 0.67 -5.36
C PRO A 172 29.83 1.83 -5.94
N THR A 173 29.25 2.62 -6.85
CA THR A 173 29.88 3.77 -7.52
C THR A 173 30.29 4.88 -6.54
N GLY A 174 29.60 4.98 -5.40
CA GLY A 174 29.94 5.91 -4.32
C GLY A 174 31.28 5.60 -3.62
N ARG A 175 31.96 4.51 -3.99
CA ARG A 175 33.34 4.21 -3.59
C ARG A 175 34.40 4.54 -4.65
N SER A 176 33.99 5.07 -5.79
CA SER A 176 34.91 5.56 -6.80
C SER A 176 35.61 6.86 -6.35
N ARG A 177 36.59 7.34 -7.14
CA ARG A 177 37.22 8.65 -6.93
C ARG A 177 36.22 9.83 -6.99
N TRP A 178 35.04 9.60 -7.55
CA TRP A 178 33.95 10.58 -7.68
C TRP A 178 32.90 10.46 -6.57
N GLY A 179 33.08 9.56 -5.60
CA GLY A 179 32.18 9.46 -4.46
C GLY A 179 32.11 10.80 -3.74
N GLY A 180 30.89 11.26 -3.44
CA GLY A 180 30.61 12.53 -2.78
C GLY A 180 30.08 13.62 -3.71
N VAL A 181 30.32 13.53 -5.01
CA VAL A 181 29.88 14.57 -5.97
C VAL A 181 28.36 14.70 -6.00
N ALA A 182 27.63 13.57 -6.03
CA ALA A 182 26.17 13.58 -6.10
C ALA A 182 25.56 14.16 -4.81
N THR A 183 26.12 13.81 -3.65
CA THR A 183 25.73 14.36 -2.35
C THR A 183 26.03 15.86 -2.28
N GLY A 184 27.19 16.30 -2.80
CA GLY A 184 27.55 17.72 -2.88
C GLY A 184 26.59 18.53 -3.75
N LEU A 185 26.19 18.01 -4.91
CA LEU A 185 25.17 18.62 -5.77
C LEU A 185 23.82 18.71 -5.07
N ALA A 186 23.42 17.66 -4.35
CA ALA A 186 22.17 17.68 -3.59
C ALA A 186 22.19 18.76 -2.50
N ILE A 187 23.32 18.91 -1.79
CA ILE A 187 23.52 19.97 -0.78
C ILE A 187 23.53 21.35 -1.40
N ALA A 188 24.10 21.53 -2.59
CA ALA A 188 24.09 22.82 -3.28
C ALA A 188 22.67 23.30 -3.62
N VAL A 189 21.77 22.37 -3.98
CA VAL A 189 20.34 22.64 -4.22
C VAL A 189 19.61 22.89 -2.89
N SER A 190 19.87 22.04 -1.88
CA SER A 190 19.25 22.12 -0.56
C SER A 190 20.27 21.88 0.56
N PRO A 191 20.83 22.95 1.17
CA PRO A 191 21.90 22.85 2.16
C PRO A 191 21.54 22.04 3.42
N TYR A 192 20.25 21.83 3.71
CA TYR A 192 19.76 20.98 4.80
C TYR A 192 20.23 19.54 4.69
N LEU A 193 20.68 19.12 3.51
CA LEU A 193 21.22 17.79 3.26
C LEU A 193 22.68 17.63 3.72
N ALA A 194 23.32 18.68 4.25
CA ALA A 194 24.70 18.64 4.74
C ALA A 194 25.00 17.52 5.77
N PRO A 195 24.06 17.09 6.65
CA PRO A 195 24.32 15.97 7.56
C PRO A 195 24.69 14.66 6.86
N PHE A 196 24.36 14.47 5.57
CA PHE A 196 24.80 13.29 4.81
C PHE A 196 26.32 13.26 4.55
N LEU A 197 27.03 14.39 4.63
CA LEU A 197 28.50 14.40 4.63
C LEU A 197 29.05 13.73 5.90
N LEU A 198 28.38 13.92 7.04
CA LEU A 198 28.73 13.23 8.29
C LEU A 198 28.48 11.72 8.17
N VAL A 199 27.42 11.31 7.47
CA VAL A 199 27.14 9.90 7.18
C VAL A 199 28.24 9.28 6.33
N LEU A 200 28.71 9.98 5.27
CA LEU A 200 29.84 9.54 4.47
C LEU A 200 31.11 9.39 5.32
N ALA A 201 31.42 10.39 6.16
CA ALA A 201 32.57 10.34 7.05
C ALA A 201 32.46 9.19 8.07
N ALA A 202 31.28 8.97 8.64
CA ALA A 202 30.97 7.90 9.59
C ALA A 202 31.05 6.51 8.94
N ALA A 203 30.63 6.38 7.68
CA ALA A 203 30.83 5.19 6.85
C ALA A 203 32.29 4.97 6.41
N ARG A 204 33.25 5.67 7.03
CA ARG A 204 34.69 5.68 6.74
C ARG A 204 35.03 6.15 5.31
N ARG A 205 34.17 6.94 4.68
CA ARG A 205 34.37 7.55 3.35
C ARG A 205 34.72 9.04 3.47
N ARG A 206 35.78 9.36 4.23
CA ARG A 206 36.19 10.76 4.49
C ARG A 206 36.49 11.55 3.22
N ARG A 207 37.19 10.92 2.26
CA ARG A 207 37.46 11.55 0.96
C ARG A 207 36.16 11.95 0.26
N ALA A 208 35.15 11.09 0.26
CA ALA A 208 33.86 11.39 -0.37
C ALA A 208 33.13 12.53 0.35
N ALA A 209 33.19 12.58 1.69
CA ALA A 209 32.63 13.70 2.44
C ALA A 209 33.31 15.03 2.07
N LEU A 210 34.65 15.05 1.94
CA LEU A 210 35.40 16.25 1.54
C LEU A 210 35.11 16.66 0.08
N VAL A 211 35.01 15.69 -0.84
CA VAL A 211 34.62 15.96 -2.23
C VAL A 211 33.21 16.56 -2.28
N GLY A 212 32.26 16.00 -1.54
CA GLY A 212 30.90 16.53 -1.49
C GLY A 212 30.84 17.94 -0.90
N LEU A 213 31.61 18.22 0.15
CA LEU A 213 31.74 19.58 0.69
C LEU A 213 32.32 20.54 -0.34
N GLY A 214 33.39 20.15 -1.05
CA GLY A 214 34.01 20.96 -2.09
C GLY A 214 33.07 21.25 -3.26
N VAL A 215 32.31 20.25 -3.72
CA VAL A 215 31.30 20.43 -4.78
C VAL A 215 30.20 21.37 -4.33
N ALA A 216 29.65 21.20 -3.11
CA ALA A 216 28.62 22.08 -2.60
C ALA A 216 29.10 23.54 -2.53
N ALA A 217 30.31 23.76 -1.99
CA ALA A 217 30.93 25.08 -1.91
C ALA A 217 31.17 25.70 -3.29
N ALA A 218 31.68 24.92 -4.25
CA ALA A 218 31.91 25.38 -5.61
C ALA A 218 30.60 25.79 -6.31
N CYS A 219 29.54 24.99 -6.19
CA CYS A 219 28.23 25.31 -6.75
C CYS A 219 27.62 26.56 -6.11
N SER A 220 27.72 26.72 -4.79
CA SER A 220 27.28 27.93 -4.10
C SER A 220 28.10 29.16 -4.51
N LEU A 221 29.40 29.02 -4.75
CA LEU A 221 30.25 30.09 -5.27
C LEU A 221 29.82 30.49 -6.69
N VAL A 222 29.53 29.53 -7.57
CA VAL A 222 29.00 29.82 -8.91
C VAL A 222 27.70 30.62 -8.82
N ALA A 223 26.77 30.22 -7.94
CA ALA A 223 25.54 30.96 -7.73
C ALA A 223 25.76 32.40 -7.22
N LEU A 224 26.73 32.58 -6.30
CA LEU A 224 27.15 33.89 -5.81
C LEU A 224 27.73 34.76 -6.93
N LEU A 225 28.54 34.18 -7.83
CA LEU A 225 29.14 34.90 -8.95
C LEU A 225 28.12 35.29 -10.02
N VAL A 226 27.12 34.43 -10.28
CA VAL A 226 26.06 34.69 -11.26
C VAL A 226 25.05 35.72 -10.74
N SER A 227 24.64 35.60 -9.48
CA SER A 227 23.67 36.52 -8.88
C SER A 227 24.02 36.81 -7.42
N PRO A 228 24.93 37.78 -7.18
CA PRO A 228 25.37 38.14 -5.83
C PRO A 228 24.20 38.62 -4.96
N GLY A 229 23.31 39.44 -5.54
CA GLY A 229 22.15 40.00 -4.84
C GLY A 229 21.14 38.94 -4.41
N ALA A 230 20.79 38.00 -5.30
CA ALA A 230 19.88 36.89 -4.96
C ALA A 230 20.50 35.97 -3.90
N THR A 231 21.80 35.70 -4.00
CA THR A 231 22.51 34.86 -3.03
C THR A 231 22.62 35.52 -1.65
N ALA A 232 23.01 36.79 -1.58
CA ALA A 232 23.03 37.54 -0.33
C ALA A 232 21.61 37.64 0.29
N ARG A 233 20.60 37.87 -0.54
CA ARG A 233 19.20 37.93 -0.09
C ARG A 233 18.70 36.57 0.40
N TRP A 234 19.07 35.47 -0.26
CA TRP A 234 18.74 34.12 0.22
C TRP A 234 19.32 33.87 1.62
N PHE A 235 20.58 34.21 1.88
CA PHE A 235 21.14 34.10 3.24
C PHE A 235 20.42 35.01 4.26
N ARG A 236 19.94 36.18 3.84
CA ARG A 236 19.19 37.12 4.70
C ARG A 236 17.72 36.74 4.92
N ILE A 237 17.08 36.05 3.98
CA ILE A 237 15.64 35.72 4.03
C ILE A 237 15.42 34.25 4.37
N ALA A 238 16.08 33.34 3.66
CA ALA A 238 15.85 31.90 3.81
C ALA A 238 16.33 31.35 5.16
N VAL A 239 17.29 32.02 5.82
CA VAL A 239 17.69 31.64 7.18
C VAL A 239 16.66 32.15 8.20
N PRO A 240 16.28 33.44 8.26
CA PRO A 240 15.28 33.91 9.22
C PRO A 240 13.84 33.42 8.98
N GLU A 241 13.31 33.38 7.76
CA GLU A 241 11.93 32.91 7.51
C GLU A 241 11.74 31.41 7.82
N ARG A 242 12.83 30.64 7.78
CA ARG A 242 12.82 29.24 8.21
C ARG A 242 13.10 29.07 9.71
N LEU A 243 13.59 30.10 10.39
CA LEU A 243 13.80 30.14 11.84
C LEU A 243 12.64 30.81 12.59
N ILE A 244 11.93 31.74 11.96
CA ILE A 244 10.82 32.53 12.52
C ILE A 244 9.63 32.38 11.58
N PRO A 245 8.76 31.40 11.83
CA PRO A 245 7.63 31.14 10.95
C PRO A 245 6.40 32.00 11.30
N ASP A 246 5.55 32.24 10.31
CA ASP A 246 4.19 32.74 10.51
C ASP A 246 3.38 31.76 11.37
N PRO A 247 2.85 32.18 12.54
CA PRO A 247 2.07 31.32 13.43
C PRO A 247 0.92 30.57 12.73
N ALA A 248 0.24 31.20 11.76
CA ALA A 248 -0.87 30.57 11.04
C ALA A 248 -0.39 29.39 10.19
N VAL A 249 0.77 29.52 9.55
CA VAL A 249 1.38 28.46 8.72
C VAL A 249 1.93 27.33 9.61
N VAL A 250 2.48 27.66 10.78
CA VAL A 250 2.96 26.65 11.73
C VAL A 250 1.84 25.77 12.22
N LEU A 251 0.70 26.38 12.58
CA LEU A 251 -0.43 25.67 13.17
C LEU A 251 -1.24 24.88 12.13
N ASN A 252 -1.04 25.14 10.83
CA ASN A 252 -1.68 24.40 9.74
C ASN A 252 -1.53 22.87 9.91
N LEU A 253 -2.63 22.13 9.80
CA LEU A 253 -2.66 20.68 10.01
C LEU A 253 -1.79 19.90 9.00
N ASN A 254 -1.56 20.43 7.79
CA ASN A 254 -0.63 19.83 6.84
C ASN A 254 0.85 20.03 7.22
N ASN A 255 1.17 20.96 8.14
CA ASN A 255 2.51 21.05 8.72
C ASN A 255 2.68 19.93 9.76
N GLN A 256 3.46 18.93 9.42
CA GLN A 256 3.74 17.74 10.22
C GLN A 256 5.14 17.80 10.86
N SER A 257 5.65 19.00 11.12
CA SER A 257 6.89 19.22 11.87
C SER A 257 6.70 18.93 13.36
N ILE A 258 7.77 18.55 14.05
CA ILE A 258 7.74 18.37 15.51
C ILE A 258 7.38 19.67 16.21
N ALA A 259 7.98 20.79 15.77
CA ALA A 259 7.73 22.10 16.36
C ALA A 259 6.26 22.52 16.19
N GLY A 260 5.72 22.47 14.97
CA GLY A 260 4.31 22.80 14.72
C GLY A 260 3.35 21.86 15.45
N SER A 261 3.71 20.59 15.56
CA SER A 261 2.92 19.62 16.33
C SER A 261 2.84 19.95 17.81
N LEU A 262 3.96 20.29 18.44
CA LEU A 262 3.98 20.66 19.86
C LEU A 262 3.33 22.03 20.12
N MET A 263 3.47 22.97 19.19
CA MET A 263 2.83 24.28 19.29
C MET A 263 1.29 24.20 19.19
N ARG A 264 0.74 23.24 18.42
CA ARG A 264 -0.72 22.94 18.44
C ARG A 264 -1.23 22.48 19.80
N TRP A 265 -0.35 21.99 20.68
CA TRP A 265 -0.64 21.66 22.07
C TRP A 265 -0.46 22.83 23.04
N GLY A 266 -0.13 24.02 22.56
CA GLY A 266 0.18 25.19 23.40
C GLY A 266 1.60 25.17 23.97
N THR A 267 2.47 24.28 23.49
CA THR A 267 3.88 24.28 23.90
C THR A 267 4.55 25.58 23.46
N PRO A 268 5.28 26.29 24.33
CA PRO A 268 6.03 27.47 23.95
C PRO A 268 6.98 27.18 22.78
N ALA A 269 7.04 28.09 21.80
CA ALA A 269 7.79 27.89 20.56
C ALA A 269 9.25 27.45 20.82
N LEU A 270 9.95 28.10 21.75
CA LEU A 270 11.33 27.77 22.09
C LEU A 270 11.50 26.32 22.57
N LEU A 271 10.57 25.82 23.40
CA LEU A 271 10.60 24.45 23.89
C LEU A 271 10.25 23.46 22.77
N ALA A 272 9.24 23.76 21.96
CA ALA A 272 8.85 22.93 20.82
C ALA A 272 10.01 22.73 19.84
N VAL A 273 10.75 23.79 19.57
CA VAL A 273 11.97 23.78 18.75
C VAL A 273 13.09 23.01 19.45
N GLY A 274 13.32 23.25 20.74
CA GLY A 274 14.31 22.51 21.51
C GLY A 274 14.10 20.99 21.42
N VAL A 275 12.84 20.53 21.51
CA VAL A 275 12.48 19.11 21.33
C VAL A 275 12.71 18.63 19.90
N ALA A 276 12.36 19.45 18.90
CA ALA A 276 12.58 19.14 17.48
C ALA A 276 14.08 18.94 17.17
N TRP A 277 14.93 19.87 17.62
CA TRP A 277 16.38 19.81 17.48
C TRP A 277 17.00 18.65 18.27
N LEU A 278 16.55 18.41 19.50
CA LEU A 278 16.98 17.24 20.27
C LEU A 278 16.66 15.95 19.51
N THR A 279 15.43 15.82 19.00
CA THR A 279 15.01 14.64 18.21
C THR A 279 15.88 14.46 16.97
N ALA A 280 16.18 15.55 16.24
CA ALA A 280 17.09 15.51 15.11
C ALA A 280 18.49 15.06 15.49
N LEU A 281 19.04 15.54 16.61
CA LEU A 281 20.36 15.13 17.11
C LEU A 281 20.39 13.65 17.50
N LEU A 282 19.34 13.14 18.14
CA LEU A 282 19.20 11.72 18.48
C LEU A 282 19.19 10.84 17.21
N LEU A 283 18.38 11.22 16.21
CA LEU A 283 18.32 10.53 14.93
C LEU A 283 19.64 10.61 14.17
N LEU A 284 20.28 11.78 14.12
CA LEU A 284 21.58 11.95 13.49
C LEU A 284 22.61 11.03 14.15
N ALA A 285 22.72 11.06 15.49
CA ALA A 285 23.63 10.19 16.21
C ALA A 285 23.38 8.70 15.92
N ALA A 286 22.12 8.25 15.98
CA ALA A 286 21.75 6.88 15.63
C ALA A 286 22.12 6.54 14.18
N GLY A 287 21.83 7.44 13.23
CA GLY A 287 22.16 7.30 11.82
C GLY A 287 23.66 7.19 11.54
N LEU A 288 24.49 7.98 12.24
CA LEU A 288 25.96 7.90 12.12
C LEU A 288 26.49 6.57 12.67
N LEU A 289 25.92 6.05 13.76
CA LEU A 289 26.28 4.74 14.32
C LEU A 289 25.88 3.61 13.37
N LEU A 290 24.68 3.68 12.79
CA LEU A 290 24.22 2.74 11.76
C LEU A 290 25.10 2.79 10.50
N ALA A 291 25.52 3.98 10.08
CA ALA A 291 26.43 4.17 8.95
C ALA A 291 27.80 3.53 9.20
N ARG A 292 28.35 3.67 10.42
CA ARG A 292 29.59 2.99 10.85
C ARG A 292 29.47 1.48 10.78
N ARG A 293 28.28 0.95 11.05
CA ARG A 293 27.96 -0.49 11.03
C ARG A 293 27.58 -1.02 9.64
N GLY A 294 27.46 -0.15 8.64
CA GLY A 294 27.13 -0.54 7.26
C GLY A 294 25.64 -0.67 6.97
N TYR A 295 24.74 -0.23 7.85
CA TYR A 295 23.29 -0.21 7.61
C TYR A 295 22.88 0.99 6.75
N ALA A 296 23.33 1.04 5.49
CA ALA A 296 23.20 2.23 4.63
C ALA A 296 21.75 2.69 4.42
N TRP A 297 20.82 1.80 4.10
CA TRP A 297 19.40 2.14 3.92
C TRP A 297 18.78 2.73 5.19
N THR A 298 19.02 2.07 6.33
CA THR A 298 18.54 2.54 7.62
C THR A 298 19.16 3.88 7.98
N ALA A 299 20.47 4.04 7.79
CA ALA A 299 21.16 5.30 8.06
C ALA A 299 20.63 6.43 7.19
N VAL A 300 20.39 6.19 5.89
CA VAL A 300 19.84 7.20 4.98
C VAL A 300 18.42 7.60 5.40
N GLY A 301 17.55 6.62 5.72
CA GLY A 301 16.20 6.92 6.20
C GLY A 301 16.19 7.67 7.53
N VAL A 302 16.98 7.22 8.51
CA VAL A 302 17.07 7.82 9.85
C VAL A 302 17.67 9.23 9.81
N VAL A 303 18.74 9.46 9.05
CA VAL A 303 19.32 10.81 8.90
C VAL A 303 18.43 11.71 8.05
N GLY A 304 17.77 11.18 7.04
CA GLY A 304 16.74 11.91 6.30
C GLY A 304 15.62 12.42 7.20
N LEU A 305 15.15 11.57 8.12
CA LEU A 305 14.19 11.97 9.16
C LEU A 305 14.78 13.01 10.13
N ALA A 306 16.06 12.93 10.48
CA ALA A 306 16.74 13.97 11.26
C ALA A 306 16.71 15.33 10.55
N VAL A 307 16.94 15.35 9.24
CA VAL A 307 16.88 16.56 8.41
C VAL A 307 15.46 17.14 8.38
N THR A 308 14.42 16.29 8.33
CA THR A 308 13.05 16.79 8.44
C THR A 308 12.73 17.33 9.83
N SER A 309 13.28 16.72 10.90
CA SER A 309 12.96 17.10 12.28
C SER A 309 13.44 18.50 12.67
N VAL A 310 14.51 19.03 12.07
CA VAL A 310 15.00 20.38 12.39
C VAL A 310 14.14 21.51 11.83
N ASN A 311 13.24 21.21 10.89
CA ASN A 311 12.42 22.23 10.22
C ASN A 311 11.15 22.55 11.03
N TRP A 312 10.77 23.83 11.04
CA TRP A 312 9.51 24.33 11.61
C TRP A 312 8.29 24.05 10.72
N LEU A 313 8.54 23.82 9.43
CA LEU A 313 7.54 23.49 8.42
C LEU A 313 7.99 22.20 7.76
N VAL A 314 7.20 21.13 7.92
CA VAL A 314 7.43 19.85 7.26
C VAL A 314 6.14 19.44 6.58
N TRP A 315 6.11 19.59 5.26
CA TRP A 315 4.97 19.17 4.45
C TRP A 315 4.99 17.66 4.22
N PRO A 316 3.85 17.02 3.86
CA PRO A 316 3.78 15.57 3.72
C PRO A 316 4.81 14.97 2.74
N HIS A 317 5.16 15.68 1.67
CA HIS A 317 6.15 15.22 0.69
C HIS A 317 7.59 15.23 1.24
N GLU A 318 7.91 16.02 2.27
CA GLU A 318 9.24 16.06 2.87
C GLU A 318 9.58 14.76 3.61
N TYR A 319 8.55 13.99 4.02
CA TYR A 319 8.70 12.65 4.58
C TYR A 319 9.09 11.57 3.55
N VAL A 320 9.53 11.94 2.34
CA VAL A 320 10.03 10.98 1.34
C VAL A 320 11.17 10.08 1.86
N TRP A 321 11.88 10.52 2.90
CA TRP A 321 12.88 9.73 3.64
C TRP A 321 12.31 8.48 4.32
N LEU A 322 10.99 8.37 4.44
CA LEU A 322 10.31 7.15 4.81
C LEU A 322 10.42 6.06 3.75
N ALA A 323 10.70 6.38 2.48
CA ALA A 323 10.92 5.38 1.44
C ALA A 323 12.18 4.52 1.70
N PRO A 324 13.40 5.08 1.91
CA PRO A 324 14.56 4.27 2.28
C PRO A 324 14.39 3.60 3.65
N LEU A 325 13.66 4.20 4.60
CA LEU A 325 13.31 3.53 5.86
C LEU A 325 12.40 2.32 5.61
N ALA A 326 11.35 2.44 4.78
CA ALA A 326 10.45 1.35 4.43
C ALA A 326 11.20 0.17 3.79
N VAL A 327 12.19 0.47 2.94
CA VAL A 327 13.12 -0.54 2.42
C VAL A 327 13.92 -1.18 3.56
N ALA A 328 14.50 -0.37 4.46
CA ALA A 328 15.27 -0.87 5.59
C ALA A 328 14.46 -1.78 6.53
N LEU A 329 13.16 -1.54 6.71
CA LEU A 329 12.27 -2.37 7.51
C LEU A 329 12.13 -3.80 6.96
N LEU A 330 12.24 -3.95 5.64
CA LEU A 330 12.19 -5.24 4.93
C LEU A 330 13.53 -5.99 4.98
N LEU A 331 14.63 -5.29 5.29
CA LEU A 331 15.96 -5.86 5.37
C LEU A 331 16.25 -6.46 6.77
N PRO A 332 17.12 -7.48 6.87
CA PRO A 332 17.61 -7.99 8.14
C PRO A 332 18.46 -6.93 8.89
N GLY A 333 18.45 -6.95 10.24
CA GLY A 333 19.36 -6.13 11.06
C GLY A 333 18.68 -5.20 12.09
N LEU A 334 17.38 -4.91 11.92
CA LEU A 334 16.60 -4.14 12.88
C LEU A 334 15.84 -5.05 13.87
N PRO A 335 15.83 -4.72 15.18
CA PRO A 335 15.01 -5.44 16.15
C PRO A 335 13.52 -5.21 15.89
N ALA A 336 12.66 -6.12 16.38
CA ALA A 336 11.23 -6.11 16.11
C ALA A 336 10.57 -4.77 16.52
N ILE A 337 10.90 -4.24 17.68
CA ILE A 337 10.33 -2.97 18.18
C ILE A 337 10.67 -1.76 17.29
N ALA A 338 11.91 -1.68 16.77
CA ALA A 338 12.28 -0.64 15.82
C ALA A 338 11.55 -0.81 14.49
N ARG A 339 11.34 -2.06 14.05
CA ARG A 339 10.56 -2.32 12.85
C ARG A 339 9.10 -1.92 12.99
N ILE A 340 8.50 -2.21 14.15
CA ILE A 340 7.11 -1.86 14.46
C ILE A 340 6.94 -0.34 14.47
N LEU A 341 7.77 0.40 15.20
CA LEU A 341 7.67 1.86 15.25
C LEU A 341 7.97 2.50 13.89
N GLY A 342 8.98 2.02 13.16
CA GLY A 342 9.26 2.51 11.81
C GLY A 342 8.11 2.21 10.83
N ALA A 343 7.50 1.04 10.92
CA ALA A 343 6.32 0.69 10.11
C ALA A 343 5.11 1.55 10.49
N ALA A 344 4.89 1.81 11.77
CA ALA A 344 3.84 2.71 12.24
C ALA A 344 4.04 4.12 11.67
N LEU A 345 5.27 4.64 11.66
CA LEU A 345 5.60 5.93 11.07
C LEU A 345 5.33 5.97 9.54
N VAL A 346 5.75 4.94 8.81
CA VAL A 346 5.51 4.80 7.35
C VAL A 346 4.01 4.74 7.05
N VAL A 347 3.26 3.92 7.79
CA VAL A 347 1.81 3.76 7.61
C VAL A 347 1.07 5.04 7.99
N TRP A 348 1.42 5.67 9.11
CA TRP A 348 0.81 6.93 9.56
C TRP A 348 0.98 8.04 8.53
N ALA A 349 2.21 8.20 8.01
CA ALA A 349 2.48 9.17 6.96
C ALA A 349 1.75 8.85 5.65
N GLY A 350 1.57 7.56 5.35
CA GLY A 350 0.79 7.11 4.18
C GLY A 350 -0.71 7.35 4.31
N MET A 351 -1.29 7.16 5.50
CA MET A 351 -2.72 7.32 5.76
C MET A 351 -3.16 8.80 5.87
N ARG A 352 -2.23 9.70 6.22
CA ARG A 352 -2.48 11.14 6.43
C ARG A 352 -3.68 11.44 7.35
N PRO A 353 -3.76 10.86 8.55
CA PRO A 353 -4.97 11.01 9.34
C PRO A 353 -5.30 12.48 9.68
N TRP A 354 -4.30 13.36 9.73
CA TRP A 354 -4.48 14.81 9.86
C TRP A 354 -5.20 15.49 8.68
N ARG A 355 -5.09 14.96 7.46
CA ARG A 355 -5.69 15.56 6.25
C ARG A 355 -7.20 15.46 6.31
N VAL A 356 -7.71 14.32 6.76
CA VAL A 356 -9.15 14.13 6.99
C VAL A 356 -9.68 15.17 7.97
N ILE A 357 -8.97 15.40 9.07
CA ILE A 357 -9.36 16.37 10.09
C ILE A 357 -9.43 17.76 9.46
N GLN A 358 -8.45 18.12 8.63
CA GLN A 358 -8.40 19.41 7.95
C GLN A 358 -9.50 19.59 6.90
N GLU A 359 -9.79 18.58 6.09
CA GLU A 359 -10.82 18.64 5.05
C GLU A 359 -12.23 18.75 5.64
N GLY A 360 -12.42 18.25 6.86
CA GLY A 360 -13.67 18.38 7.60
C GLY A 360 -13.63 19.40 8.74
N HIS A 361 -12.68 20.35 8.73
CA HIS A 361 -12.68 21.52 9.63
C HIS A 361 -12.87 22.79 8.80
N GLU A 362 -14.01 23.45 8.97
CA GLU A 362 -14.32 24.75 8.40
C GLU A 362 -13.78 25.88 9.30
N ALA A 363 -13.73 27.10 8.76
CA ALA A 363 -13.17 28.25 9.50
C ALA A 363 -13.96 28.61 10.77
N GLU A 364 -15.23 28.20 10.84
CA GLU A 364 -16.14 28.44 11.97
C GLU A 364 -16.16 27.30 12.99
N ASP A 365 -15.46 26.19 12.73
CA ASP A 365 -15.47 25.03 13.62
C ASP A 365 -14.77 25.29 14.96
N PRO A 366 -15.19 24.58 16.03
CA PRO A 366 -14.57 24.71 17.34
C PRO A 366 -13.09 24.29 17.31
N PRO A 367 -12.28 24.73 18.29
CA PRO A 367 -10.89 24.31 18.40
C PRO A 367 -10.75 22.78 18.43
N LEU A 368 -9.72 22.26 17.76
CA LEU A 368 -9.41 20.82 17.70
C LEU A 368 -9.52 20.16 19.09
N SER A 369 -10.29 19.07 19.15
CA SER A 369 -10.37 18.23 20.33
C SER A 369 -9.01 17.63 20.70
N ALA A 370 -8.86 17.14 21.93
CA ALA A 370 -7.61 16.52 22.38
C ALA A 370 -7.18 15.36 21.46
N LEU A 371 -8.14 14.55 20.99
CA LEU A 371 -7.84 13.41 20.14
C LEU A 371 -7.54 13.80 18.69
N GLU A 372 -8.18 14.86 18.18
CA GLU A 372 -7.79 15.44 16.89
C GLU A 372 -6.39 16.03 16.96
N LYS A 373 -6.00 16.65 18.08
CA LYS A 373 -4.62 17.08 18.32
C LYS A 373 -3.67 15.87 18.37
N TRP A 374 -4.01 14.78 19.05
CA TRP A 374 -3.17 13.55 19.02
C TRP A 374 -3.01 13.01 17.60
N THR A 375 -4.10 12.99 16.83
CA THR A 375 -4.13 12.46 15.46
C THR A 375 -3.40 13.38 14.48
N ALA A 376 -3.56 14.70 14.62
CA ALA A 376 -2.84 15.71 13.86
C ALA A 376 -1.32 15.66 14.11
N ASN A 377 -0.92 15.21 15.30
CA ASN A 377 0.46 15.24 15.78
C ASN A 377 1.13 13.87 15.87
N GLY A 378 0.45 12.81 15.42
CA GLY A 378 0.95 11.44 15.57
C GLY A 378 2.27 11.19 14.83
N SER A 379 2.53 11.88 13.71
CA SER A 379 3.79 11.79 12.97
C SER A 379 4.97 12.24 13.83
N ALA A 380 4.86 13.42 14.46
CA ALA A 380 5.86 13.98 15.37
C ALA A 380 6.09 13.08 16.60
N LEU A 381 5.01 12.59 17.22
CA LEU A 381 5.09 11.74 18.40
C LEU A 381 5.76 10.39 18.10
N LEU A 382 5.36 9.74 17.00
CA LEU A 382 5.99 8.51 16.52
C LEU A 382 7.46 8.74 16.17
N LEU A 383 7.78 9.89 15.58
CA LEU A 383 9.15 10.25 15.22
C LEU A 383 10.04 10.47 16.45
N ILE A 384 9.54 11.17 17.48
CA ILE A 384 10.24 11.34 18.77
C ILE A 384 10.50 9.98 19.42
N ALA A 385 9.47 9.13 19.52
CA ALA A 385 9.61 7.79 20.09
C ALA A 385 10.60 6.91 19.31
N PHE A 386 10.54 6.97 17.97
CA PHE A 386 11.46 6.27 17.09
C PHE A 386 12.91 6.76 17.27
N ALA A 387 13.12 8.07 17.40
CA ALA A 387 14.45 8.66 17.63
C ALA A 387 15.11 8.16 18.91
N VAL A 388 14.38 8.23 20.03
CA VAL A 388 14.84 7.77 21.34
C VAL A 388 15.17 6.27 21.29
N LEU A 389 14.28 5.46 20.72
CA LEU A 389 14.49 4.03 20.58
C LEU A 389 15.74 3.71 19.75
N MET A 390 15.86 4.32 18.56
CA MET A 390 16.96 4.03 17.64
C MET A 390 18.31 4.36 18.25
N LEU A 391 18.46 5.50 18.92
CA LEU A 391 19.72 5.82 19.60
C LEU A 391 19.99 4.86 20.76
N THR A 392 18.97 4.57 21.59
CA THR A 392 19.11 3.66 22.73
C THR A 392 19.60 2.29 22.30
N LEU A 393 19.03 1.72 21.24
CA LEU A 393 19.45 0.43 20.69
C LEU A 393 20.91 0.45 20.22
N GLU A 394 21.33 1.51 19.55
CA GLU A 394 22.70 1.63 19.05
C GLU A 394 23.72 1.86 20.19
N LEU A 395 23.34 2.56 21.26
CA LEU A 395 24.14 2.72 22.48
C LEU A 395 24.29 1.41 23.25
N VAL A 396 23.20 0.63 23.39
CA VAL A 396 23.24 -0.72 23.99
C VAL A 396 24.16 -1.63 23.20
N ARG A 397 24.07 -1.62 21.86
CA ARG A 397 24.97 -2.38 20.98
C ARG A 397 26.43 -1.97 21.15
N LEU A 398 26.72 -0.66 21.20
CA LEU A 398 28.09 -0.16 21.45
C LEU A 398 28.64 -0.62 22.80
N ARG A 399 27.81 -0.64 23.86
CA ARG A 399 28.22 -1.12 25.19
C ARG A 399 28.48 -2.63 25.18
N ALA A 400 27.64 -3.40 24.51
CA ALA A 400 27.81 -4.85 24.37
C ALA A 400 29.11 -5.19 23.60
N GLU A 401 29.38 -4.49 22.50
CA GLU A 401 30.61 -4.64 21.71
C GLU A 401 31.87 -4.41 22.56
N ARG A 402 31.88 -3.34 23.38
CA ARG A 402 32.99 -3.04 24.31
C ARG A 402 33.20 -4.12 25.38
N ARG A 403 32.12 -4.75 25.86
CA ARG A 403 32.21 -5.86 26.83
C ARG A 403 32.64 -7.18 26.17
N SER A 404 32.26 -7.41 24.92
CA SER A 404 32.62 -8.62 24.16
C SER A 404 34.09 -8.65 23.70
N SER A 405 34.78 -7.50 23.66
CA SER A 405 36.25 -7.50 23.48
C SER A 405 37.01 -7.98 24.71
N GLU A 406 36.34 -8.23 25.84
CA GLU A 406 36.94 -8.65 27.11
C GLU A 406 36.59 -10.11 27.51
N ARG A 407 35.68 -10.81 26.80
CA ARG A 407 35.30 -12.22 27.08
C ARG A 407 34.89 -12.99 25.82
N PRO A 408 35.17 -14.31 25.73
CA PRO A 408 34.75 -15.14 24.59
C PRO A 408 33.22 -15.34 24.56
N PRO A 409 32.64 -15.63 23.38
CA PRO A 409 31.19 -15.61 23.19
C PRO A 409 30.53 -16.86 23.79
N VAL A 410 29.43 -16.65 24.53
CA VAL A 410 28.50 -17.71 24.93
C VAL A 410 27.33 -17.73 23.94
N ASP A 411 27.00 -18.91 23.44
CA ASP A 411 25.90 -19.16 22.51
C ASP A 411 24.56 -18.69 23.08
N ALA A 412 24.03 -17.62 22.49
CA ALA A 412 22.66 -17.16 22.71
C ALA A 412 21.79 -17.64 21.54
N SER A 413 21.54 -18.94 21.47
CA SER A 413 20.49 -19.51 20.62
C SER A 413 19.45 -20.20 21.51
N ALA A 414 18.18 -19.86 21.28
CA ALA A 414 16.97 -20.43 21.88
C ALA A 414 16.45 -19.78 23.19
N ALA A 415 16.08 -18.50 23.11
CA ALA A 415 14.89 -18.02 23.81
C ALA A 415 14.13 -17.09 22.85
N GLY A 416 12.89 -17.44 22.50
CA GLY A 416 12.03 -16.54 21.75
C GLY A 416 11.83 -15.26 22.56
N ASP A 417 12.03 -14.12 21.91
CA ASP A 417 11.98 -12.80 22.56
C ASP A 417 10.60 -12.62 23.25
N PRO A 418 10.52 -12.49 24.58
CA PRO A 418 9.26 -12.26 25.30
C PRO A 418 8.51 -11.02 24.77
N THR A 419 9.26 -10.06 24.24
CA THR A 419 8.77 -8.85 23.58
C THR A 419 8.02 -9.18 22.29
N GLU A 420 8.43 -10.21 21.55
CA GLU A 420 7.73 -10.69 20.34
C GLU A 420 6.40 -11.36 20.74
N ALA A 421 6.33 -12.08 21.86
CA ALA A 421 5.09 -12.67 22.36
C ALA A 421 4.09 -11.61 22.85
N PHE A 422 4.56 -10.57 23.55
CA PHE A 422 3.73 -9.45 24.01
C PHE A 422 3.22 -8.59 22.84
N ALA A 423 4.11 -8.19 21.92
CA ALA A 423 3.75 -7.43 20.71
C ALA A 423 2.75 -8.19 19.84
N THR A 424 2.89 -9.51 19.70
CA THR A 424 1.97 -10.34 18.93
C THR A 424 0.55 -10.37 19.52
N ARG A 425 0.40 -10.27 20.85
CA ARG A 425 -0.91 -10.31 21.52
C ARG A 425 -1.67 -8.99 21.47
N TRP A 426 -1.00 -7.86 21.64
CA TRP A 426 -1.63 -6.53 21.69
C TRP A 426 -1.67 -5.84 20.33
N ILE A 427 -0.52 -5.71 19.65
CA ILE A 427 -0.46 -5.05 18.33
C ILE A 427 -1.22 -5.88 17.28
N GLY A 428 -1.31 -7.19 17.51
CA GLY A 428 -1.84 -8.14 16.55
C GLY A 428 -3.34 -8.06 16.26
N TRP A 429 -4.14 -7.39 17.09
CA TRP A 429 -5.58 -7.25 16.84
C TRP A 429 -6.02 -5.80 16.75
N TRP A 430 -5.43 -4.95 17.59
CA TRP A 430 -5.80 -3.55 17.66
C TRP A 430 -5.39 -2.76 16.42
N VAL A 431 -4.21 -3.00 15.84
CA VAL A 431 -3.73 -2.18 14.70
C VAL A 431 -4.62 -2.29 13.47
N PRO A 432 -4.91 -3.49 12.91
CA PRO A 432 -5.79 -3.59 11.75
C PRO A 432 -7.24 -3.18 12.09
N LEU A 433 -7.71 -3.38 13.32
CA LEU A 433 -9.02 -2.92 13.75
C LEU A 433 -9.12 -1.39 13.78
N LEU A 434 -8.14 -0.72 14.39
CA LEU A 434 -8.06 0.75 14.39
C LEU A 434 -7.95 1.29 12.96
N ALA A 435 -7.18 0.64 12.08
CA ALA A 435 -7.12 1.00 10.67
C ALA A 435 -8.50 0.88 10.00
N ALA A 436 -9.21 -0.23 10.20
CA ALA A 436 -10.55 -0.42 9.64
C ALA A 436 -11.58 0.59 10.18
N MET A 437 -11.58 0.83 11.51
CA MET A 437 -12.44 1.82 12.14
C MET A 437 -12.13 3.24 11.67
N TRP A 438 -10.85 3.56 11.49
CA TRP A 438 -10.41 4.84 10.92
C TRP A 438 -10.96 5.00 9.50
N LEU A 439 -10.73 4.02 8.62
CA LEU A 439 -11.22 4.05 7.25
C LEU A 439 -12.75 4.25 7.19
N ALA A 440 -13.49 3.54 8.03
CA ALA A 440 -14.94 3.66 8.11
C ALA A 440 -15.44 4.99 8.66
N GLY A 441 -14.74 5.58 9.64
CA GLY A 441 -15.17 6.79 10.35
C GLY A 441 -14.65 8.10 9.77
N SER A 442 -13.80 8.05 8.74
CA SER A 442 -12.98 9.22 8.35
C SER A 442 -13.11 9.63 6.88
N PHE A 443 -13.69 8.80 6.02
CA PHE A 443 -13.57 9.01 4.57
C PHE A 443 -14.76 9.71 3.90
N PHE A 444 -15.92 9.74 4.54
CA PHE A 444 -17.11 10.44 4.04
C PHE A 444 -17.40 11.63 4.96
N ARG A 445 -16.50 12.62 5.01
CA ARG A 445 -16.71 13.84 5.80
C ARG A 445 -17.55 14.84 4.98
N PRO A 446 -18.45 15.62 5.62
CA PRO A 446 -18.68 15.73 7.07
C PRO A 446 -19.63 14.68 7.67
N GLU A 447 -20.22 13.79 6.86
CA GLU A 447 -21.26 12.84 7.28
C GLU A 447 -20.76 11.72 8.22
N SER A 448 -19.44 11.52 8.28
CA SER A 448 -18.78 10.56 9.15
C SER A 448 -17.78 11.24 10.08
N SER A 449 -17.62 10.67 11.27
CA SER A 449 -16.60 11.08 12.23
C SER A 449 -15.94 9.88 12.91
N PHE A 450 -14.63 9.98 13.13
CA PHE A 450 -13.90 8.92 13.83
C PHE A 450 -14.17 8.98 15.34
N ILE A 451 -14.36 10.20 15.88
CA ILE A 451 -14.67 10.45 17.30
C ILE A 451 -15.78 11.52 17.42
N PRO A 452 -16.88 11.24 18.14
CA PRO A 452 -17.33 9.89 18.47
C PRO A 452 -17.45 9.06 17.19
N TRP A 453 -17.22 7.74 17.25
CA TRP A 453 -17.19 6.91 16.04
C TRP A 453 -18.58 6.82 15.40
N ARG A 454 -18.79 7.59 14.33
CA ARG A 454 -20.00 7.69 13.52
C ARG A 454 -19.62 7.40 12.07
N PRO A 455 -19.50 6.12 11.69
CA PRO A 455 -19.16 5.77 10.32
C PRO A 455 -20.33 6.01 9.36
N LEU A 456 -19.99 6.29 8.10
CA LEU A 456 -20.93 6.21 6.98
C LEU A 456 -20.53 5.00 6.12
N MET A 457 -21.35 3.95 6.15
CA MET A 457 -21.13 2.71 5.39
C MET A 457 -22.37 2.43 4.51
N PRO A 458 -22.43 3.02 3.30
CA PRO A 458 -23.64 2.95 2.46
C PRO A 458 -24.10 1.54 2.11
N ASP A 459 -23.17 0.61 1.81
CA ASP A 459 -23.55 -0.78 1.51
C ASP A 459 -24.03 -1.54 2.75
N PHE A 460 -23.47 -1.23 3.94
CA PHE A 460 -23.97 -1.79 5.20
C PHE A 460 -25.40 -1.31 5.46
N ASP A 461 -25.68 -0.03 5.18
CA ASP A 461 -26.99 0.57 5.37
C ASP A 461 -28.08 -0.06 4.52
N VAL A 462 -27.76 -0.61 3.33
CA VAL A 462 -28.73 -1.39 2.53
C VAL A 462 -29.31 -2.56 3.34
N TYR A 463 -28.49 -3.24 4.14
CA TYR A 463 -28.97 -4.33 5.01
C TYR A 463 -29.75 -3.81 6.21
N THR A 464 -29.29 -2.71 6.83
CA THR A 464 -29.97 -2.12 7.99
C THR A 464 -31.33 -1.52 7.63
N VAL A 465 -31.45 -0.88 6.46
CA VAL A 465 -32.72 -0.35 5.96
C VAL A 465 -33.67 -1.51 5.66
N ALA A 466 -33.21 -2.57 4.97
CA ALA A 466 -34.04 -3.76 4.74
C ALA A 466 -34.50 -4.42 6.06
N ALA A 467 -33.63 -4.52 7.06
CA ALA A 467 -33.98 -5.00 8.39
C ALA A 467 -35.04 -4.13 9.07
N ARG A 468 -34.90 -2.80 8.99
CA ARG A 468 -35.88 -1.86 9.55
C ARG A 468 -37.23 -1.95 8.82
N THR A 469 -37.22 -2.01 7.49
CA THR A 469 -38.43 -2.21 6.68
C THR A 469 -39.12 -3.51 7.06
N LEU A 470 -38.35 -4.59 7.28
CA LEU A 470 -38.91 -5.86 7.70
C LEU A 470 -39.55 -5.78 9.09
N LEU A 471 -38.90 -5.13 10.06
CA LEU A 471 -39.45 -4.89 11.40
C LEU A 471 -40.75 -4.07 11.38
N GLN A 472 -40.93 -3.22 10.37
CA GLN A 472 -42.14 -2.42 10.15
C GLN A 472 -43.22 -3.16 9.35
N GLY A 473 -42.99 -4.42 8.96
CA GLY A 473 -43.92 -5.21 8.13
C GLY A 473 -43.95 -4.81 6.65
N GLY A 474 -42.95 -4.05 6.17
CA GLY A 474 -42.86 -3.59 4.78
C GLY A 474 -42.21 -4.60 3.83
N ASP A 475 -42.25 -4.28 2.53
CA ASP A 475 -41.57 -5.05 1.47
C ASP A 475 -40.11 -4.59 1.31
N ILE A 476 -39.17 -5.49 1.65
CA ILE A 476 -37.72 -5.24 1.57
C ILE A 476 -37.21 -5.03 0.13
N TYR A 477 -37.97 -5.39 -0.91
CA TYR A 477 -37.60 -5.15 -2.31
C TYR A 477 -38.22 -3.88 -2.91
N ASN A 478 -39.04 -3.16 -2.15
CA ASN A 478 -39.66 -1.89 -2.55
C ASN A 478 -39.22 -0.74 -1.61
N ILE A 479 -37.91 -0.56 -1.47
CA ILE A 479 -37.29 0.45 -0.62
C ILE A 479 -36.92 1.67 -1.45
N GLN A 480 -37.18 2.88 -0.91
CA GLN A 480 -36.69 4.12 -1.51
C GLN A 480 -35.18 4.29 -1.29
N GLY A 481 -34.45 4.68 -2.33
CA GLY A 481 -32.99 4.85 -2.30
C GLY A 481 -32.25 3.64 -2.88
N TRP A 482 -31.25 3.12 -2.15
CA TRP A 482 -30.42 2.02 -2.64
C TRP A 482 -31.19 0.69 -2.55
N PRO A 483 -31.30 -0.07 -3.67
CA PRO A 483 -32.12 -1.27 -3.71
C PRO A 483 -31.49 -2.43 -2.93
N PHE A 484 -32.31 -3.20 -2.22
CA PHE A 484 -31.90 -4.46 -1.62
C PHE A 484 -31.94 -5.59 -2.66
N LEU A 485 -30.77 -6.13 -3.02
CA LEU A 485 -30.62 -7.12 -4.09
C LEU A 485 -30.13 -8.49 -3.59
N TYR A 486 -30.30 -8.76 -2.30
CA TYR A 486 -29.78 -9.95 -1.63
C TYR A 486 -30.92 -10.94 -1.31
N PRO A 487 -30.62 -12.24 -1.10
CA PRO A 487 -31.61 -13.15 -0.52
C PRO A 487 -32.16 -12.62 0.82
N PRO A 488 -33.43 -12.93 1.17
CA PRO A 488 -34.06 -12.36 2.36
C PRO A 488 -33.36 -12.70 3.69
N PHE A 489 -32.58 -13.79 3.73
CA PHE A 489 -31.80 -14.16 4.92
C PHE A 489 -30.82 -13.06 5.35
N ALA A 490 -30.28 -12.28 4.40
CA ALA A 490 -29.40 -11.16 4.72
C ALA A 490 -30.13 -10.06 5.52
N ALA A 491 -31.42 -9.82 5.25
CA ALA A 491 -32.25 -8.90 6.02
C ALA A 491 -32.54 -9.46 7.44
N ILE A 492 -32.81 -10.77 7.55
CA ILE A 492 -32.98 -11.44 8.86
C ILE A 492 -31.71 -11.30 9.71
N LEU A 493 -30.54 -11.58 9.12
CA LEU A 493 -29.26 -11.45 9.82
C LEU A 493 -29.00 -10.01 10.30
N ALA A 494 -29.50 -9.03 9.56
CA ALA A 494 -29.37 -7.62 9.88
C ALA A 494 -30.46 -7.08 10.83
N LEU A 495 -31.46 -7.89 11.24
CA LEU A 495 -32.55 -7.47 12.15
C LEU A 495 -32.07 -6.69 13.38
N PRO A 496 -31.02 -7.13 14.13
CA PRO A 496 -30.56 -6.37 15.29
C PRO A 496 -30.15 -4.94 14.94
N THR A 497 -29.56 -4.73 13.76
CA THR A 497 -29.11 -3.41 13.30
C THR A 497 -30.26 -2.46 12.98
N GLY A 498 -31.44 -2.99 12.65
CA GLY A 498 -32.64 -2.22 12.34
C GLY A 498 -33.37 -1.65 13.56
N LEU A 499 -33.08 -2.17 14.77
CA LEU A 499 -33.78 -1.83 16.01
C LEU A 499 -33.54 -0.39 16.49
N SER A 500 -32.31 0.13 16.33
CA SER A 500 -31.95 1.49 16.73
C SER A 500 -30.70 1.98 15.98
N LEU A 501 -30.44 3.29 16.04
CA LEU A 501 -29.20 3.87 15.49
C LEU A 501 -27.95 3.36 16.23
N ASP A 502 -28.07 3.04 17.52
CA ASP A 502 -26.98 2.46 18.30
C ASP A 502 -26.67 1.04 17.84
N MET A 503 -27.70 0.20 17.64
CA MET A 503 -27.51 -1.17 17.15
C MET A 503 -27.00 -1.21 15.71
N ARG A 504 -27.38 -0.24 14.87
CA ARG A 504 -26.75 -0.02 13.55
C ARG A 504 -25.25 0.18 13.68
N THR A 505 -24.83 1.09 14.57
CA THR A 505 -23.41 1.40 14.80
C THR A 505 -22.67 0.19 15.39
N VAL A 506 -23.27 -0.54 16.33
CA VAL A 506 -22.72 -1.79 16.87
C VAL A 506 -22.56 -2.83 15.75
N GLY A 507 -23.54 -2.98 14.87
CA GLY A 507 -23.48 -3.87 13.72
C GLY A 507 -22.32 -3.54 12.77
N MET A 508 -22.14 -2.26 12.47
CA MET A 508 -21.00 -1.77 11.68
C MET A 508 -19.67 -2.10 12.37
N PHE A 509 -19.55 -1.88 13.68
CA PHE A 509 -18.35 -2.23 14.44
C PHE A 509 -18.06 -3.74 14.38
N VAL A 510 -19.08 -4.57 14.62
CA VAL A 510 -18.96 -6.04 14.55
C VAL A 510 -18.51 -6.49 13.17
N MET A 511 -19.05 -5.91 12.09
CA MET A 511 -18.60 -6.20 10.72
C MET A 511 -17.10 -5.92 10.55
N GLN A 512 -16.60 -4.80 11.07
CA GLN A 512 -15.17 -4.48 10.97
C GLN A 512 -14.29 -5.45 11.76
N VAL A 513 -14.73 -5.86 12.95
CA VAL A 513 -14.04 -6.91 13.74
C VAL A 513 -14.00 -8.22 12.97
N LEU A 514 -15.11 -8.63 12.35
CA LEU A 514 -15.19 -9.87 11.56
C LEU A 514 -14.28 -9.81 10.33
N ASN A 515 -14.29 -8.70 9.59
CA ASN A 515 -13.41 -8.49 8.43
C ASN A 515 -11.93 -8.60 8.82
N VAL A 516 -11.50 -7.84 9.84
CA VAL A 516 -10.11 -7.85 10.31
C VAL A 516 -9.69 -9.23 10.80
N CYS A 517 -10.57 -9.92 11.53
CA CYS A 517 -10.32 -11.28 11.98
C CYS A 517 -10.16 -12.25 10.81
N ALA A 518 -11.07 -12.19 9.84
CA ALA A 518 -11.07 -13.09 8.69
C ALA A 518 -9.85 -12.84 7.78
N PHE A 519 -9.50 -11.59 7.48
CA PHE A 519 -8.30 -11.27 6.69
C PHE A 519 -7.02 -11.67 7.41
N THR A 520 -6.91 -11.42 8.71
CA THR A 520 -5.74 -11.83 9.51
C THR A 520 -5.61 -13.35 9.53
N ALA A 521 -6.73 -14.06 9.67
CA ALA A 521 -6.79 -15.51 9.59
C ALA A 521 -6.35 -16.04 8.21
N VAL A 522 -6.75 -15.41 7.11
CA VAL A 522 -6.28 -15.75 5.75
C VAL A 522 -4.77 -15.56 5.63
N VAL A 523 -4.23 -14.43 6.08
CA VAL A 523 -2.79 -14.14 6.04
C VAL A 523 -1.98 -15.11 6.91
N TRP A 524 -2.52 -15.51 8.07
CA TRP A 524 -1.95 -16.57 8.89
C TRP A 524 -1.99 -17.92 8.18
N ARG A 525 -3.09 -18.27 7.53
CA ARG A 525 -3.23 -19.53 6.80
C ARG A 525 -2.24 -19.62 5.66
N ILE A 526 -1.97 -18.51 4.98
CA ILE A 526 -0.91 -18.41 3.97
C ILE A 526 0.43 -18.81 4.60
N GLY A 527 0.69 -18.40 5.85
CA GLY A 527 1.85 -18.82 6.65
C GLY A 527 2.69 -17.66 7.19
N VAL A 528 2.20 -16.42 7.09
CA VAL A 528 2.78 -15.29 7.83
C VAL A 528 2.50 -15.52 9.32
N ARG A 529 3.46 -15.24 10.21
CA ARG A 529 3.37 -15.56 11.63
C ARG A 529 3.53 -14.32 12.51
N GLY A 530 3.02 -14.42 13.74
CA GLY A 530 3.14 -13.38 14.76
C GLY A 530 2.47 -12.07 14.36
N TRP A 531 3.00 -10.96 14.91
CA TRP A 531 2.55 -9.59 14.64
C TRP A 531 2.60 -9.18 13.16
N ARG A 532 3.37 -9.88 12.32
CA ARG A 532 3.55 -9.53 10.90
C ARG A 532 2.27 -9.65 10.09
N ALA A 533 1.43 -10.64 10.39
CA ALA A 533 0.18 -10.87 9.66
C ALA A 533 -0.83 -9.73 9.84
N PRO A 534 -1.18 -9.32 11.08
CA PRO A 534 -2.10 -8.21 11.29
C PRO A 534 -1.53 -6.85 10.86
N VAL A 535 -0.21 -6.65 10.95
CA VAL A 535 0.43 -5.46 10.35
C VAL A 535 0.31 -5.48 8.82
N LEU A 536 0.46 -6.64 8.18
CA LEU A 536 0.25 -6.78 6.74
C LEU A 536 -1.21 -6.55 6.35
N VAL A 537 -2.17 -7.00 7.17
CA VAL A 537 -3.59 -6.68 6.98
C VAL A 537 -3.82 -5.18 7.11
N ALA A 538 -3.32 -4.54 8.17
CA ALA A 538 -3.43 -3.08 8.34
C ALA A 538 -2.83 -2.32 7.14
N ALA A 539 -1.64 -2.71 6.69
CA ALA A 539 -1.01 -2.12 5.51
C ALA A 539 -1.85 -2.36 4.24
N ALA A 540 -2.42 -3.56 4.06
CA ALA A 540 -3.30 -3.85 2.93
C ALA A 540 -4.57 -2.99 2.95
N LEU A 541 -5.21 -2.83 4.12
CA LEU A 541 -6.39 -1.98 4.30
C LEU A 541 -6.10 -0.53 3.89
N CYS A 542 -4.89 -0.04 4.17
CA CYS A 542 -4.51 1.34 3.89
C CYS A 542 -3.95 1.57 2.48
N LEU A 543 -3.37 0.55 1.83
CA LEU A 543 -2.64 0.69 0.57
C LEU A 543 -3.36 0.07 -0.64
N ILE A 544 -4.38 -0.77 -0.42
CA ILE A 544 -5.09 -1.45 -1.49
C ILE A 544 -6.50 -0.85 -1.63
N GLY A 545 -6.70 -0.02 -2.66
CA GLY A 545 -7.96 0.69 -2.89
C GLY A 545 -9.22 -0.18 -2.91
N THR A 546 -9.17 -1.42 -3.42
CA THR A 546 -10.34 -2.32 -3.36
C THR A 546 -10.68 -2.80 -1.95
N LEU A 547 -9.66 -3.02 -1.12
CA LEU A 547 -9.84 -3.43 0.28
C LEU A 547 -10.27 -2.25 1.14
N ASP A 548 -9.74 -1.06 0.87
CA ASP A 548 -10.20 0.16 1.51
C ASP A 548 -11.69 0.44 1.20
N ALA A 549 -12.11 0.23 -0.04
CA ALA A 549 -13.47 0.54 -0.47
C ALA A 549 -14.49 -0.42 0.15
N ASP A 550 -14.16 -1.71 0.25
CA ASP A 550 -15.00 -2.71 0.94
C ASP A 550 -15.24 -2.34 2.42
N ILE A 551 -14.19 -1.88 3.11
CA ILE A 551 -14.26 -1.43 4.51
C ILE A 551 -15.07 -0.15 4.67
N LYS A 552 -14.80 0.87 3.84
CA LYS A 552 -15.51 2.15 3.86
C LYS A 552 -16.99 1.99 3.56
N MET A 553 -17.34 1.15 2.58
CA MET A 553 -18.73 0.89 2.23
C MET A 553 -19.42 -0.04 3.24
N GLY A 554 -18.67 -0.82 4.02
CA GLY A 554 -19.20 -1.82 4.94
C GLY A 554 -19.83 -3.03 4.23
N ASN A 555 -19.27 -3.42 3.08
CA ASN A 555 -19.77 -4.54 2.30
C ASN A 555 -19.41 -5.89 2.95
N VAL A 556 -20.26 -6.91 2.78
CA VAL A 556 -20.00 -8.29 3.21
C VAL A 556 -19.04 -9.04 2.28
N HIS A 557 -18.69 -8.46 1.12
CA HIS A 557 -17.92 -9.13 0.07
C HIS A 557 -16.52 -9.53 0.53
N GLY A 558 -15.78 -8.64 1.21
CA GLY A 558 -14.47 -8.97 1.77
C GLY A 558 -14.53 -10.13 2.78
N LEU A 559 -15.49 -10.09 3.71
CA LEU A 559 -15.73 -11.16 4.67
C LEU A 559 -16.03 -12.49 3.96
N MET A 560 -16.91 -12.47 2.96
CA MET A 560 -17.27 -13.62 2.15
C MET A 560 -16.04 -14.24 1.46
N VAL A 561 -15.20 -13.43 0.82
CA VAL A 561 -13.93 -13.89 0.21
C VAL A 561 -13.07 -14.57 1.26
N ALA A 562 -12.84 -13.91 2.40
CA ALA A 562 -11.98 -14.44 3.45
C ALA A 562 -12.52 -15.77 4.01
N LEU A 563 -13.82 -15.87 4.31
CA LEU A 563 -14.45 -17.08 4.82
C LEU A 563 -14.37 -18.25 3.83
N ILE A 564 -14.52 -18.02 2.53
CA ILE A 564 -14.41 -19.08 1.52
C ILE A 564 -12.97 -19.61 1.42
N PHE A 565 -11.96 -18.74 1.50
CA PHE A 565 -10.56 -19.18 1.59
C PHE A 565 -10.28 -19.89 2.91
N LEU A 566 -10.89 -19.46 4.03
CA LEU A 566 -10.82 -20.16 5.31
C LEU A 566 -11.58 -21.50 5.32
N ASP A 567 -12.53 -21.70 4.42
CA ASP A 567 -13.22 -22.96 4.25
C ASP A 567 -12.45 -23.92 3.33
N LEU A 568 -11.88 -23.43 2.22
CA LEU A 568 -11.34 -24.32 1.18
C LEU A 568 -9.82 -24.36 1.08
N ALA A 569 -9.12 -23.24 1.34
CA ALA A 569 -7.69 -23.15 1.07
C ALA A 569 -6.87 -24.01 2.05
N PRO A 570 -5.78 -24.64 1.59
CA PRO A 570 -4.90 -25.42 2.43
C PRO A 570 -4.12 -24.51 3.38
N GLY A 571 -3.79 -25.05 4.55
CA GLY A 571 -2.97 -24.40 5.54
C GLY A 571 -3.43 -24.72 6.96
N PRO A 572 -2.63 -24.33 7.96
CA PRO A 572 -2.89 -24.67 9.35
C PRO A 572 -4.20 -24.04 9.84
N GLY A 573 -4.88 -24.77 10.74
CA GLY A 573 -6.08 -24.30 11.42
C GLY A 573 -5.81 -22.98 12.17
N VAL A 574 -6.75 -22.04 12.04
CA VAL A 574 -6.62 -20.69 12.61
C VAL A 574 -6.80 -20.72 14.13
N LEU A 575 -7.77 -21.50 14.62
CA LEU A 575 -8.09 -21.62 16.05
C LEU A 575 -6.93 -22.16 16.89
N ARG A 576 -6.19 -23.15 16.37
CA ARG A 576 -4.99 -23.71 17.00
C ARG A 576 -3.90 -22.66 17.24
N ARG A 577 -3.91 -21.56 16.48
CA ARG A 577 -2.94 -20.46 16.61
C ARG A 577 -3.41 -19.34 17.53
N ILE A 578 -4.72 -19.16 17.70
CA ILE A 578 -5.30 -18.14 18.57
C ILE A 578 -5.39 -18.64 20.01
N LEU A 579 -5.82 -19.89 20.22
CA LEU A 579 -5.83 -20.54 21.53
C LEU A 579 -4.84 -21.71 21.55
N PRO A 580 -3.77 -21.65 22.35
CA PRO A 580 -2.92 -22.81 22.61
C PRO A 580 -3.66 -23.77 23.55
N VAL A 581 -4.66 -24.47 23.03
CA VAL A 581 -5.54 -25.35 23.82
C VAL A 581 -4.88 -26.71 24.03
N LYS A 582 -3.80 -26.76 24.83
CA LYS A 582 -3.26 -28.04 25.34
C LYS A 582 -4.26 -28.81 26.23
N ARG A 583 -5.33 -28.15 26.69
CA ARG A 583 -6.29 -28.66 27.69
C ARG A 583 -7.55 -29.31 27.12
N PHE A 584 -7.81 -29.20 25.81
CA PHE A 584 -9.00 -29.77 25.15
C PHE A 584 -8.63 -30.40 23.79
N PRO A 585 -8.22 -31.68 23.75
CA PRO A 585 -7.78 -32.36 22.52
C PRO A 585 -8.84 -32.39 21.40
N ARG A 586 -10.13 -32.32 21.76
CA ARG A 586 -11.24 -32.28 20.79
C ARG A 586 -11.31 -30.97 19.98
N LEU A 587 -10.79 -29.87 20.54
CA LEU A 587 -10.61 -28.58 19.86
C LEU A 587 -9.33 -28.51 19.01
N ASP A 588 -8.46 -29.52 19.10
CA ASP A 588 -7.20 -29.64 18.34
C ASP A 588 -7.40 -30.24 16.93
N ARG A 589 -8.66 -30.46 16.51
CA ARG A 589 -8.97 -30.78 15.11
C ARG A 589 -8.62 -29.59 14.23
N GLU A 590 -7.94 -29.84 13.10
CA GLU A 590 -7.55 -28.79 12.13
C GLU A 590 -8.73 -27.93 11.63
N ARG A 591 -9.96 -28.47 11.70
CA ARG A 591 -11.21 -27.81 11.26
C ARG A 591 -12.34 -28.12 12.24
N LEU A 592 -12.84 -27.10 12.96
CA LEU A 592 -14.03 -27.22 13.83
C LEU A 592 -15.34 -27.27 13.04
N ILE A 593 -15.40 -26.51 11.94
CA ILE A 593 -16.57 -26.42 11.07
C ILE A 593 -16.34 -27.35 9.86
N PRO A 594 -17.30 -28.24 9.52
CA PRO A 594 -17.20 -29.05 8.31
C PRO A 594 -17.05 -28.19 7.06
N MET A 595 -16.23 -28.68 6.12
CA MET A 595 -16.04 -27.99 4.84
C MET A 595 -17.36 -27.83 4.10
N GLY A 596 -17.63 -26.63 3.60
CA GLY A 596 -18.85 -26.32 2.84
C GLY A 596 -19.88 -25.53 3.64
N VAL A 597 -19.87 -25.58 4.98
CA VAL A 597 -20.85 -24.82 5.80
C VAL A 597 -20.75 -23.32 5.53
N LEU A 598 -19.51 -22.78 5.49
CA LEU A 598 -19.31 -21.35 5.27
C LEU A 598 -19.73 -20.95 3.84
N ILE A 599 -19.50 -21.81 2.85
CA ILE A 599 -19.97 -21.58 1.47
C ILE A 599 -21.49 -21.56 1.40
N GLY A 600 -22.16 -22.54 2.02
CA GLY A 600 -23.62 -22.62 2.04
C GLY A 600 -24.25 -21.41 2.73
N LEU A 601 -23.72 -21.03 3.90
CA LEU A 601 -24.15 -19.83 4.62
C LEU A 601 -23.95 -18.55 3.79
N MET A 602 -22.77 -18.37 3.20
CA MET A 602 -22.50 -17.20 2.35
C MET A 602 -23.39 -17.17 1.11
N THR A 603 -23.70 -18.33 0.52
CA THR A 603 -24.63 -18.45 -0.62
C THR A 603 -26.05 -18.01 -0.23
N ALA A 604 -26.47 -18.32 1.00
CA ALA A 604 -27.75 -17.87 1.53
C ALA A 604 -27.78 -16.37 1.87
N ILE A 605 -26.64 -15.73 2.14
CA ILE A 605 -26.54 -14.28 2.36
C ILE A 605 -26.43 -13.50 1.04
N LYS A 606 -25.69 -14.04 0.08
CA LYS A 606 -25.44 -13.46 -1.24
C LYS A 606 -25.29 -14.62 -2.21
N ILE A 607 -26.06 -14.70 -3.29
CA ILE A 607 -26.13 -15.92 -4.11
C ILE A 607 -24.80 -16.28 -4.83
N ILE A 608 -23.90 -15.30 -4.98
CA ILE A 608 -22.67 -15.37 -5.78
C ILE A 608 -21.72 -16.55 -5.41
N PRO A 609 -21.47 -16.87 -4.12
CA PRO A 609 -20.68 -18.03 -3.70
C PRO A 609 -21.24 -19.38 -4.13
N GLY A 610 -22.48 -19.46 -4.62
CA GLY A 610 -23.04 -20.71 -5.15
C GLY A 610 -22.18 -21.34 -6.24
N LEU A 611 -21.40 -20.54 -6.98
CA LEU A 611 -20.42 -21.05 -7.95
C LEU A 611 -19.36 -21.97 -7.31
N PHE A 612 -18.99 -21.74 -6.04
CA PHE A 612 -18.05 -22.60 -5.32
C PHE A 612 -18.63 -23.98 -5.02
N ILE A 613 -19.96 -24.11 -4.91
CA ILE A 613 -20.62 -25.42 -4.81
C ILE A 613 -20.41 -26.21 -6.10
N ILE A 614 -20.59 -25.55 -7.26
CA ILE A 614 -20.34 -26.16 -8.57
C ILE A 614 -18.86 -26.53 -8.71
N TYR A 615 -17.95 -25.64 -8.31
CA TYR A 615 -16.51 -25.93 -8.23
C TYR A 615 -16.22 -27.18 -7.39
N LEU A 616 -16.84 -27.33 -6.22
CA LEU A 616 -16.66 -28.51 -5.36
C LEU A 616 -17.16 -29.80 -6.04
N LEU A 617 -18.29 -29.75 -6.75
CA LEU A 617 -18.80 -30.88 -7.53
C LEU A 617 -17.82 -31.27 -8.66
N LEU A 618 -17.35 -30.29 -9.43
CA LEU A 618 -16.41 -30.51 -10.55
C LEU A 618 -15.01 -30.97 -10.11
N THR A 619 -14.61 -30.60 -8.90
CA THR A 619 -13.38 -31.07 -8.24
C THR A 619 -13.57 -32.36 -7.46
N ARG A 620 -14.75 -32.98 -7.52
CA ARG A 620 -15.11 -34.25 -6.85
C ARG A 620 -15.04 -34.18 -5.31
N ARG A 621 -15.14 -32.99 -4.74
CA ARG A 621 -15.22 -32.76 -3.28
C ARG A 621 -16.67 -32.88 -2.81
N TYR A 622 -17.32 -34.01 -3.13
CA TYR A 622 -18.76 -34.22 -2.97
C TYR A 622 -19.25 -34.01 -1.53
N ARG A 623 -18.51 -34.46 -0.52
CA ARG A 623 -18.88 -34.24 0.88
C ARG A 623 -19.03 -32.75 1.21
N ALA A 624 -18.06 -31.93 0.81
CA ALA A 624 -18.10 -30.49 1.02
C ALA A 624 -19.22 -29.83 0.20
N ALA A 625 -19.44 -30.29 -1.03
CA ALA A 625 -20.53 -29.80 -1.86
C ALA A 625 -21.91 -30.08 -1.23
N LEU A 626 -22.14 -31.31 -0.76
CA LEU A 626 -23.39 -31.70 -0.10
C LEU A 626 -23.62 -30.92 1.20
N VAL A 627 -22.57 -30.69 1.99
CA VAL A 627 -22.65 -29.84 3.19
C VAL A 627 -23.00 -28.40 2.82
N ALA A 628 -22.40 -27.85 1.76
CA ALA A 628 -22.72 -26.49 1.31
C ALA A 628 -24.15 -26.37 0.78
N ILE A 629 -24.60 -27.33 -0.03
CA ILE A 629 -25.98 -27.41 -0.53
C ILE A 629 -26.95 -27.53 0.64
N GLY A 630 -26.70 -28.48 1.55
CA GLY A 630 -27.55 -28.71 2.71
C GLY A 630 -27.63 -27.48 3.63
N THR A 631 -26.51 -26.82 3.89
CA THR A 631 -26.47 -25.59 4.71
C THR A 631 -27.23 -24.46 4.04
N GLY A 632 -26.96 -24.18 2.75
CA GLY A 632 -27.64 -23.13 2.00
C GLY A 632 -29.15 -23.39 1.91
N ALA A 633 -29.55 -24.62 1.55
CA ALA A 633 -30.94 -25.02 1.46
C ALA A 633 -31.65 -24.92 2.82
N ALA A 634 -31.05 -25.39 3.91
CA ALA A 634 -31.65 -25.31 5.24
C ALA A 634 -31.88 -23.85 5.67
N VAL A 635 -30.91 -22.97 5.44
CA VAL A 635 -31.03 -21.54 5.77
C VAL A 635 -32.09 -20.85 4.89
N THR A 636 -32.08 -21.10 3.58
CA THR A 636 -33.07 -20.52 2.66
C THR A 636 -34.48 -21.05 2.94
N LEU A 637 -34.65 -22.34 3.24
CA LEU A 637 -35.95 -22.91 3.61
C LEU A 637 -36.44 -22.35 4.95
N GLY A 638 -35.57 -22.26 5.96
CA GLY A 638 -35.90 -21.61 7.23
C GLY A 638 -36.33 -20.15 7.03
N THR A 639 -35.66 -19.44 6.12
CA THR A 639 -36.03 -18.08 5.71
C THR A 639 -37.38 -18.06 4.99
N ALA A 640 -37.67 -19.02 4.12
CA ALA A 640 -38.95 -19.13 3.41
C ALA A 640 -40.12 -19.38 4.36
N LEU A 641 -39.89 -20.07 5.48
CA LEU A 641 -40.91 -20.27 6.52
C LEU A 641 -41.24 -18.97 7.27
N ILE A 642 -40.26 -18.08 7.43
CA ILE A 642 -40.43 -16.79 8.12
C ILE A 642 -40.94 -15.72 7.13
N LEU A 643 -40.39 -15.68 5.91
CA LEU A 643 -40.60 -14.66 4.88
C LEU A 643 -40.96 -15.29 3.52
N PRO A 644 -42.12 -15.94 3.39
CA PRO A 644 -42.48 -16.70 2.18
C PRO A 644 -42.61 -15.80 0.94
N SER A 645 -43.30 -14.67 1.05
CA SER A 645 -43.53 -13.76 -0.08
C SER A 645 -42.23 -13.12 -0.58
N GLN A 646 -41.39 -12.63 0.32
CA GLN A 646 -40.09 -12.04 -0.01
C GLN A 646 -39.13 -13.08 -0.60
N THR A 647 -39.18 -14.33 -0.14
CA THR A 647 -38.38 -15.42 -0.72
C THR A 647 -38.81 -15.72 -2.16
N ILE A 648 -40.11 -15.82 -2.42
CA ILE A 648 -40.63 -16.02 -3.79
C ILE A 648 -40.28 -14.82 -4.68
N GLN A 649 -40.44 -13.60 -4.17
CA GLN A 649 -40.11 -12.37 -4.90
C GLN A 649 -38.63 -12.30 -5.27
N PHE A 650 -37.72 -12.69 -4.36
CA PHE A 650 -36.29 -12.80 -4.66
C PHE A 650 -36.02 -13.70 -5.87
N PHE A 651 -36.58 -14.91 -5.87
CA PHE A 651 -36.39 -15.84 -6.98
C PHE A 651 -37.03 -15.34 -8.28
N ARG A 652 -38.16 -14.63 -8.23
CA ARG A 652 -38.75 -13.95 -9.40
C ARG A 652 -37.83 -12.86 -9.95
N LEU A 653 -37.22 -12.04 -9.09
CA LEU A 653 -36.26 -11.01 -9.49
C LEU A 653 -35.00 -11.63 -10.12
N LEU A 654 -34.49 -12.69 -9.52
CA LEU A 654 -33.31 -13.42 -9.97
C LEU A 654 -33.55 -14.09 -11.33
N LEU A 655 -34.59 -14.93 -11.44
CA LEU A 655 -34.91 -15.66 -12.67
C LEU A 655 -35.42 -14.74 -13.78
N GLY A 656 -36.09 -13.64 -13.43
CA GLY A 656 -36.53 -12.62 -14.38
C GLY A 656 -35.42 -11.66 -14.83
N GLY A 657 -34.19 -11.83 -14.37
CA GLY A 657 -33.04 -10.99 -14.76
C GLY A 657 -33.12 -9.52 -14.32
N LYS A 658 -34.08 -9.17 -13.45
CA LYS A 658 -34.34 -7.78 -13.02
C LYS A 658 -33.23 -7.21 -12.14
N ILE A 659 -32.45 -8.06 -11.49
CA ILE A 659 -31.27 -7.65 -10.70
C ILE A 659 -30.26 -6.87 -11.56
N GLY A 660 -30.08 -7.27 -12.83
CA GLY A 660 -29.19 -6.56 -13.76
C GLY A 660 -29.73 -5.20 -14.24
N GLY A 661 -31.03 -4.94 -14.08
CA GLY A 661 -31.67 -3.68 -14.45
C GLY A 661 -31.31 -2.50 -13.54
N TYR A 662 -30.74 -2.77 -12.35
CA TYR A 662 -30.29 -1.76 -11.41
C TYR A 662 -28.90 -1.18 -11.74
N ALA A 663 -28.22 -1.69 -12.76
CA ALA A 663 -27.00 -1.09 -13.29
C ALA A 663 -27.34 0.22 -14.02
N ALA A 664 -27.40 1.33 -13.27
CA ALA A 664 -27.70 2.65 -13.82
C ALA A 664 -26.48 3.26 -14.55
N GLY A 665 -26.50 3.25 -15.88
CA GLY A 665 -25.58 4.01 -16.70
C GLY A 665 -24.10 3.58 -16.69
N PRO A 666 -23.19 4.41 -17.23
CA PRO A 666 -21.76 4.14 -17.43
C PRO A 666 -20.88 4.28 -16.19
N LEU A 667 -21.45 4.42 -14.99
CA LEU A 667 -20.74 4.76 -13.74
C LEU A 667 -19.39 4.07 -13.65
N VAL A 668 -18.33 4.86 -13.44
CA VAL A 668 -16.95 4.35 -13.50
C VAL A 668 -16.68 3.25 -12.44
N HIS A 669 -17.43 3.24 -11.35
CA HIS A 669 -17.37 2.22 -10.30
C HIS A 669 -17.85 0.83 -10.73
N TYR A 670 -18.65 0.72 -11.80
CA TYR A 670 -19.09 -0.56 -12.34
C TYR A 670 -17.99 -1.25 -13.13
N GLN A 671 -17.43 -2.29 -12.53
CA GLN A 671 -16.29 -3.05 -13.01
C GLN A 671 -16.68 -4.51 -13.31
N GLY A 672 -17.91 -4.74 -13.77
CA GLY A 672 -18.34 -6.02 -14.35
C GLY A 672 -18.06 -6.11 -15.86
N PHE A 673 -18.07 -7.33 -16.42
CA PHE A 673 -17.87 -7.54 -17.86
C PHE A 673 -18.93 -6.82 -18.70
N VAL A 674 -20.20 -6.93 -18.29
CA VAL A 674 -21.34 -6.26 -18.95
C VAL A 674 -21.11 -4.74 -19.00
N SER A 675 -20.86 -4.11 -17.86
CA SER A 675 -20.64 -2.66 -17.78
C SER A 675 -19.41 -2.20 -18.56
N ALA A 676 -18.33 -2.98 -18.58
CA ALA A 676 -17.15 -2.67 -19.40
C ALA A 676 -17.46 -2.67 -20.89
N MET A 677 -18.26 -3.64 -21.37
CA MET A 677 -18.63 -3.73 -22.77
C MET A 677 -19.70 -2.71 -23.17
N GLN A 678 -20.69 -2.44 -22.32
CA GLN A 678 -21.73 -1.42 -22.59
C GLN A 678 -21.14 -0.02 -22.84
N ARG A 679 -19.97 0.31 -22.26
CA ARG A 679 -19.25 1.55 -22.58
C ARG A 679 -18.90 1.67 -24.06
N PHE A 680 -18.67 0.55 -24.75
CA PHE A 680 -18.32 0.52 -26.17
C PHE A 680 -19.53 0.37 -27.08
N VAL A 681 -20.48 -0.49 -26.71
CA VAL A 681 -21.59 -0.91 -27.60
C VAL A 681 -22.96 -0.34 -27.22
N GLY A 682 -23.04 0.48 -26.16
CA GLY A 682 -24.27 1.13 -25.70
C GLY A 682 -25.01 0.37 -24.59
N TYR A 683 -26.06 1.01 -24.06
CA TYR A 683 -26.76 0.62 -22.83
C TYR A 683 -28.17 0.02 -23.06
N ALA A 684 -28.50 -0.39 -24.29
CA ALA A 684 -29.79 -1.01 -24.59
C ALA A 684 -29.97 -2.36 -23.87
N ASP A 685 -31.22 -2.73 -23.55
CA ASP A 685 -31.55 -3.97 -22.85
C ASP A 685 -31.14 -5.23 -23.61
N SER A 686 -31.33 -5.25 -24.95
CA SER A 686 -30.91 -6.36 -25.82
C SER A 686 -29.39 -6.59 -25.76
N THR A 687 -28.61 -5.50 -25.77
CA THR A 687 -27.16 -5.52 -25.60
C THR A 687 -26.78 -6.06 -24.22
N ARG A 688 -27.48 -5.67 -23.15
CA ARG A 688 -27.22 -6.18 -21.78
C ARG A 688 -27.38 -7.70 -21.71
N ILE A 689 -28.43 -8.27 -22.31
CA ILE A 689 -28.67 -9.72 -22.32
C ILE A 689 -27.52 -10.45 -23.01
N LEU A 690 -27.17 -10.04 -24.23
CA LEU A 690 -26.08 -10.67 -25.00
C LEU A 690 -24.75 -10.61 -24.25
N LEU A 691 -24.41 -9.46 -23.67
CA LEU A 691 -23.19 -9.28 -22.90
C LEU A 691 -23.19 -10.09 -21.60
N THR A 692 -24.36 -10.29 -20.98
CA THR A 692 -24.49 -11.15 -19.80
C THR A 692 -24.21 -12.61 -20.18
N LEU A 693 -24.77 -13.09 -21.29
CA LEU A 693 -24.46 -14.42 -21.81
C LEU A 693 -22.97 -14.61 -22.11
N LEU A 694 -22.33 -13.61 -22.72
CA LEU A 694 -20.89 -13.64 -22.96
C LEU A 694 -20.07 -13.63 -21.66
N GLY A 695 -20.48 -12.82 -20.68
CA GLY A 695 -19.89 -12.81 -19.34
C GLY A 695 -20.00 -14.17 -18.65
N ILE A 696 -21.15 -14.85 -18.78
CA ILE A 696 -21.34 -16.23 -18.31
C ILE A 696 -20.36 -17.18 -18.99
N VAL A 697 -20.21 -17.13 -20.31
CA VAL A 697 -19.26 -18.00 -21.05
C VAL A 697 -17.83 -17.81 -20.53
N ILE A 698 -17.36 -16.56 -20.40
CA ILE A 698 -16.01 -16.28 -19.91
C ILE A 698 -15.85 -16.70 -18.44
N GLY A 699 -16.89 -16.49 -17.62
CA GLY A 699 -16.92 -16.98 -16.25
C GLY A 699 -16.83 -18.50 -16.15
N LEU A 700 -17.56 -19.24 -16.99
CA LEU A 700 -17.46 -20.71 -17.06
C LEU A 700 -16.06 -21.16 -17.46
N ILE A 701 -15.41 -20.47 -18.40
CA ILE A 701 -13.99 -20.71 -18.73
C ILE A 701 -13.12 -20.55 -17.47
N GLY A 702 -13.35 -19.49 -16.69
CA GLY A 702 -12.67 -19.27 -15.41
C GLY A 702 -12.91 -20.37 -14.38
N LEU A 703 -14.14 -20.88 -14.28
CA LEU A 703 -14.48 -22.01 -13.42
C LEU A 703 -13.74 -23.28 -13.87
N PHE A 704 -13.71 -23.59 -15.17
CA PHE A 704 -12.96 -24.74 -15.67
C PHE A 704 -11.45 -24.57 -15.47
N ALA A 705 -10.92 -23.35 -15.63
CA ALA A 705 -9.54 -23.04 -15.27
C ALA A 705 -9.28 -23.30 -13.79
N ALA A 706 -10.18 -22.88 -12.89
CA ALA A 706 -10.09 -23.17 -11.47
C ALA A 706 -10.03 -24.67 -11.19
N VAL A 707 -10.93 -25.47 -11.77
CA VAL A 707 -10.95 -26.93 -11.63
C VAL A 707 -9.64 -27.54 -12.15
N ARG A 708 -9.09 -27.03 -13.25
CA ARG A 708 -7.82 -27.48 -13.81
C ARG A 708 -6.66 -27.18 -12.85
N TRP A 709 -6.61 -25.99 -12.27
CA TRP A 709 -5.57 -25.59 -11.32
C TRP A 709 -5.67 -26.30 -9.97
N HIS A 710 -6.90 -26.60 -9.52
CA HIS A 710 -7.14 -27.46 -8.37
C HIS A 710 -6.51 -28.84 -8.56
N ARG A 711 -6.75 -29.48 -9.71
CA ARG A 711 -6.27 -30.84 -9.98
C ARG A 711 -4.74 -30.96 -9.97
N VAL A 712 -4.00 -29.87 -10.19
CA VAL A 712 -2.51 -29.83 -10.09
C VAL A 712 -2.01 -29.31 -8.74
N GLY A 713 -2.88 -29.24 -7.73
CA GLY A 713 -2.53 -28.87 -6.35
C GLY A 713 -2.42 -27.36 -6.09
N GLN A 714 -2.85 -26.50 -7.01
CA GLN A 714 -2.77 -25.04 -6.86
C GLN A 714 -4.07 -24.46 -6.31
N GLU A 715 -4.45 -24.84 -5.08
CA GLU A 715 -5.76 -24.49 -4.52
C GLU A 715 -5.98 -22.98 -4.40
N TRP A 716 -4.99 -22.23 -3.91
CA TRP A 716 -5.13 -20.78 -3.76
C TRP A 716 -5.39 -20.07 -5.08
N LEU A 717 -4.73 -20.51 -6.16
CA LEU A 717 -5.00 -20.00 -7.50
C LEU A 717 -6.39 -20.45 -7.98
N ALA A 718 -6.74 -21.72 -7.79
CA ALA A 718 -8.04 -22.25 -8.19
C ALA A 718 -9.19 -21.45 -7.56
N LEU A 719 -9.12 -21.19 -6.26
CA LEU A 719 -10.12 -20.38 -5.55
C LEU A 719 -10.15 -18.94 -6.04
N THR A 720 -8.99 -18.33 -6.31
CA THR A 720 -8.92 -16.98 -6.91
C THR A 720 -9.56 -16.93 -8.30
N LEU A 721 -9.31 -17.92 -9.16
CA LEU A 721 -9.90 -18.00 -10.51
C LEU A 721 -11.42 -18.26 -10.44
N CYS A 722 -11.87 -19.12 -9.53
CA CYS A 722 -13.30 -19.36 -9.30
C CYS A 722 -13.98 -18.09 -8.79
N GLY A 723 -13.36 -17.37 -7.86
CA GLY A 723 -13.81 -16.06 -7.39
C GLY A 723 -13.88 -15.02 -8.50
N ALA A 724 -12.83 -14.90 -9.32
CA ALA A 724 -12.83 -14.01 -10.47
C ALA A 724 -13.92 -14.36 -11.50
N ALA A 725 -14.20 -15.65 -11.71
CA ALA A 725 -15.32 -16.08 -12.55
C ALA A 725 -16.67 -15.55 -12.05
N THR A 726 -16.88 -15.49 -10.73
CA THR A 726 -18.12 -14.92 -10.18
C THR A 726 -18.34 -13.46 -10.58
N ILE A 727 -17.27 -12.68 -10.74
CA ILE A 727 -17.33 -11.27 -11.14
C ILE A 727 -17.83 -11.13 -12.57
N LEU A 728 -17.36 -11.99 -13.48
CA LEU A 728 -17.72 -11.93 -14.91
C LEU A 728 -19.11 -12.50 -15.19
N ILE A 729 -19.57 -13.46 -14.37
CA ILE A 729 -20.95 -13.98 -14.42
C ILE A 729 -21.93 -12.94 -13.89
N SER A 730 -21.52 -12.15 -12.90
CA SER A 730 -22.41 -11.16 -12.30
C SER A 730 -22.73 -10.03 -13.30
N PRO A 731 -24.01 -9.73 -13.56
CA PRO A 731 -24.40 -8.61 -14.42
C PRO A 731 -24.05 -7.25 -13.79
N LEU A 732 -23.90 -7.22 -12.47
CA LEU A 732 -23.51 -6.05 -11.68
C LEU A 732 -22.34 -6.42 -10.79
N ALA A 733 -21.21 -5.75 -10.98
CA ALA A 733 -20.04 -5.90 -10.12
C ALA A 733 -19.37 -4.54 -9.88
N TRP A 734 -19.10 -4.25 -8.61
CA TRP A 734 -18.39 -3.05 -8.18
C TRP A 734 -16.88 -3.29 -8.17
N ASN A 735 -16.10 -2.21 -8.18
CA ASN A 735 -14.64 -2.23 -8.14
C ASN A 735 -14.06 -3.06 -6.98
N TYR A 736 -14.67 -3.05 -5.79
CA TYR A 736 -14.22 -3.86 -4.65
C TYR A 736 -14.50 -5.38 -4.79
N TYR A 737 -15.24 -5.83 -5.82
CA TYR A 737 -15.47 -7.27 -6.03
C TYR A 737 -14.18 -8.02 -6.38
N TYR A 738 -13.18 -7.31 -6.90
CA TYR A 738 -11.89 -7.86 -7.28
C TYR A 738 -11.00 -8.29 -6.11
N LEU A 739 -11.45 -8.13 -4.86
CA LEU A 739 -10.83 -8.74 -3.67
C LEU A 739 -10.52 -10.24 -3.85
N TRP A 740 -11.28 -10.94 -4.71
CA TRP A 740 -10.99 -12.32 -5.14
C TRP A 740 -9.57 -12.57 -5.66
N LEU A 741 -8.93 -11.55 -6.25
CA LEU A 741 -7.60 -11.62 -6.81
C LEU A 741 -6.50 -11.47 -5.74
N LEU A 742 -6.80 -10.86 -4.59
CA LEU A 742 -5.78 -10.57 -3.56
C LEU A 742 -5.13 -11.81 -2.96
N PRO A 743 -5.86 -12.89 -2.58
CA PRO A 743 -5.21 -14.08 -2.03
C PRO A 743 -4.21 -14.73 -3.01
N GLY A 744 -4.61 -14.88 -4.28
CA GLY A 744 -3.73 -15.39 -5.35
C GLY A 744 -2.53 -14.48 -5.60
N ALA A 745 -2.74 -13.16 -5.60
CA ALA A 745 -1.66 -12.18 -5.68
C ALA A 745 -0.71 -12.27 -4.48
N LEU A 746 -1.22 -12.48 -3.26
CA LEU A 746 -0.39 -12.65 -2.07
C LEU A 746 0.49 -13.90 -2.15
N ILE A 747 -0.06 -15.00 -2.68
CA ILE A 747 0.71 -16.23 -2.95
C ILE A 747 1.77 -15.99 -4.02
N ALA A 748 1.42 -15.31 -5.12
CA ALA A 748 2.39 -14.94 -6.15
C ALA A 748 3.51 -14.05 -5.59
N ALA A 749 3.16 -13.01 -4.84
CA ALA A 749 4.10 -12.12 -4.17
C ALA A 749 5.01 -12.89 -3.20
N ARG A 750 4.45 -13.77 -2.38
CA ARG A 750 5.23 -14.59 -1.44
C ARG A 750 6.20 -15.53 -2.15
N GLN A 751 5.72 -16.30 -3.12
CA GLN A 751 6.57 -17.23 -3.88
C GLN A 751 7.75 -16.50 -4.54
N TRP A 752 7.57 -15.23 -4.90
CA TRP A 752 8.54 -14.45 -5.63
C TRP A 752 9.49 -13.64 -4.75
N TRP A 753 8.98 -12.97 -3.71
CA TRP A 753 9.77 -12.16 -2.81
C TRP A 753 10.84 -12.98 -2.08
N PHE A 754 10.47 -14.17 -1.61
CA PHE A 754 11.43 -15.03 -0.90
C PHE A 754 12.36 -15.79 -1.84
N SER A 755 12.00 -15.96 -3.12
CA SER A 755 12.88 -16.60 -4.10
C SER A 755 14.13 -15.77 -4.42
N ASP A 756 14.05 -14.44 -4.33
CA ASP A 756 15.17 -13.54 -4.65
C ASP A 756 16.07 -13.24 -3.44
N LEU A 757 15.58 -13.44 -2.22
CA LEU A 757 16.36 -13.29 -0.98
C LEU A 757 17.29 -14.48 -0.71
N GLY A 758 17.42 -15.43 -1.64
CA GLY A 758 18.24 -16.63 -1.50
C GLY A 758 17.73 -17.62 -0.44
N GLN A 759 16.58 -17.36 0.19
CA GLN A 759 15.98 -18.24 1.19
C GLN A 759 15.14 -19.30 0.48
N ARG A 760 15.52 -20.59 0.64
CA ARG A 760 14.62 -21.70 0.33
C ARG A 760 13.43 -21.61 1.30
N VAL A 761 12.27 -21.22 0.81
CA VAL A 761 11.03 -21.32 1.60
C VAL A 761 10.61 -22.77 1.53
N GLU A 762 10.86 -23.51 2.61
CA GLU A 762 10.08 -24.72 2.90
C GLU A 762 8.64 -24.26 3.10
N LEU A 763 7.83 -24.46 2.06
CA LEU A 763 6.38 -24.33 2.19
C LEU A 763 5.92 -25.46 3.13
N PRO A 764 4.96 -25.22 4.02
CA PRO A 764 4.37 -26.31 4.80
C PRO A 764 3.99 -27.46 3.87
N ASP A 765 4.30 -28.70 4.26
CA ASP A 765 4.30 -29.93 3.43
C ASP A 765 3.03 -30.22 2.62
N THR A 766 1.95 -29.45 2.82
CA THR A 766 0.70 -29.52 2.04
C THR A 766 0.68 -28.65 0.77
N ASN A 767 1.72 -27.84 0.51
CA ASN A 767 1.85 -26.97 -0.67
C ASN A 767 2.87 -27.48 -1.71
N ALA A 768 3.33 -28.74 -1.61
CA ALA A 768 4.14 -29.37 -2.65
C ALA A 768 3.29 -29.39 -3.95
N THR A 769 3.64 -28.71 -5.05
CA THR A 769 4.75 -29.14 -5.91
C THR A 769 5.09 -28.18 -7.08
N ALA A 770 4.45 -27.01 -7.24
CA ALA A 770 4.81 -26.11 -8.36
C ALA A 770 4.77 -24.62 -8.01
N ARG A 771 5.80 -23.87 -8.42
CA ARG A 771 5.74 -22.40 -8.48
C ARG A 771 4.66 -22.01 -9.49
N LEU A 772 3.87 -20.98 -9.19
CA LEU A 772 2.94 -20.39 -10.16
C LEU A 772 3.71 -20.03 -11.44
N PRO A 773 3.17 -20.30 -12.65
CA PRO A 773 3.79 -19.83 -13.87
C PRO A 773 4.03 -18.33 -13.81
N ALA A 774 5.20 -17.89 -14.26
CA ALA A 774 5.59 -16.48 -14.22
C ALA A 774 4.52 -15.56 -14.85
N THR A 775 3.87 -16.01 -15.93
CA THR A 775 2.79 -15.28 -16.61
C THR A 775 1.55 -15.08 -15.72
N ILE A 776 1.08 -16.14 -15.05
CA ILE A 776 -0.12 -16.08 -14.20
C ILE A 776 0.14 -15.24 -12.96
N GLY A 777 1.27 -15.48 -12.27
CA GLY A 777 1.62 -14.63 -11.14
C GLY A 777 1.79 -13.17 -11.56
N PHE A 778 2.23 -12.91 -12.80
CA PHE A 778 2.49 -11.57 -13.28
C PHE A 778 1.18 -10.85 -13.48
N LEU A 779 0.23 -11.50 -14.15
CA LEU A 779 -1.13 -10.99 -14.32
C LEU A 779 -1.80 -10.75 -12.96
N LEU A 780 -1.67 -11.67 -12.00
CA LEU A 780 -2.22 -11.50 -10.65
C LEU A 780 -1.64 -10.28 -9.94
N LEU A 781 -0.32 -10.08 -9.97
CA LEU A 781 0.29 -8.92 -9.34
C LEU A 781 -0.01 -7.62 -10.08
N ALA A 782 -0.06 -7.62 -11.41
CA ALA A 782 -0.45 -6.46 -12.20
C ALA A 782 -1.91 -6.06 -11.94
N LEU A 783 -2.82 -7.03 -11.82
CA LEU A 783 -4.21 -6.78 -11.46
C LEU A 783 -4.37 -6.33 -10.01
N ALA A 784 -3.61 -6.90 -9.07
CA ALA A 784 -3.57 -6.42 -7.69
C ALA A 784 -3.02 -4.99 -7.59
N LEU A 785 -2.08 -4.64 -8.47
CA LEU A 785 -1.55 -3.28 -8.59
C LEU A 785 -2.61 -2.29 -9.09
N TRP A 786 -3.32 -2.65 -10.17
CA TRP A 786 -4.42 -1.84 -10.67
C TRP A 786 -5.48 -1.66 -9.58
N GLN A 787 -5.75 -2.70 -8.80
CA GLN A 787 -6.65 -2.62 -7.65
C GLN A 787 -6.14 -1.72 -6.54
N ALA A 788 -4.84 -1.69 -6.29
CA ALA A 788 -4.26 -0.80 -5.28
C ALA A 788 -4.37 0.67 -5.67
N PHE A 789 -4.30 0.97 -6.97
CA PHE A 789 -4.36 2.35 -7.48
C PHE A 789 -5.75 2.80 -7.89
N GLN A 790 -6.63 1.86 -8.23
CA GLN A 790 -7.95 2.13 -8.79
C GLN A 790 -7.86 3.13 -9.96
N PHE A 791 -6.93 2.95 -10.90
CA PHE A 791 -6.63 3.97 -11.93
C PHE A 791 -7.89 4.52 -12.61
N HIS A 792 -8.85 3.68 -13.00
CA HIS A 792 -10.14 4.14 -13.54
C HIS A 792 -10.86 5.24 -12.72
N LEU A 793 -10.70 5.32 -11.40
CA LEU A 793 -11.34 6.33 -10.54
C LEU A 793 -10.74 7.74 -10.64
N ALA A 794 -9.62 7.94 -11.34
CA ALA A 794 -9.15 9.29 -11.64
C ALA A 794 -9.55 9.77 -13.05
N LEU A 795 -10.36 8.99 -13.77
CA LEU A 795 -11.11 9.51 -14.90
C LEU A 795 -12.22 10.44 -14.37
N PRO A 796 -12.63 11.47 -15.13
CA PRO A 796 -13.75 12.31 -14.74
C PRO A 796 -15.00 11.44 -14.53
N SER A 797 -15.58 11.48 -13.34
CA SER A 797 -16.84 10.82 -13.01
C SER A 797 -17.86 11.88 -12.59
N ASP A 798 -19.15 11.52 -12.58
CA ASP A 798 -20.30 12.37 -12.23
C ASP A 798 -20.93 13.15 -13.39
N ASN A 799 -22.18 13.59 -13.17
CA ASN A 799 -23.00 14.32 -14.14
C ASN A 799 -23.07 13.64 -15.52
N ASN A 800 -23.04 12.29 -15.54
CA ASN A 800 -23.10 11.48 -16.76
C ASN A 800 -21.95 11.75 -17.75
N ILE A 801 -20.82 12.32 -17.31
CA ILE A 801 -19.67 12.59 -18.17
C ILE A 801 -19.10 11.30 -18.78
N GLU A 802 -19.32 10.15 -18.16
CA GLU A 802 -18.84 8.85 -18.64
C GLU A 802 -19.50 8.39 -19.94
N PHE A 803 -20.65 8.96 -20.31
CA PHE A 803 -21.23 8.76 -21.66
C PHE A 803 -20.40 9.46 -22.75
N THR A 804 -19.68 10.54 -22.40
CA THR A 804 -18.85 11.32 -23.33
C THR A 804 -17.42 10.79 -23.45
N TYR A 805 -17.10 9.72 -22.72
CA TYR A 805 -15.79 9.08 -22.76
C TYR A 805 -15.37 8.74 -24.20
N ASN A 806 -14.18 9.16 -24.59
CA ASN A 806 -13.56 8.65 -25.81
C ASN A 806 -13.07 7.20 -25.62
N PHE A 807 -12.57 6.59 -26.69
CA PHE A 807 -12.08 5.20 -26.68
C PHE A 807 -11.10 4.89 -25.53
N TRP A 808 -10.16 5.81 -25.23
CA TRP A 808 -9.14 5.60 -24.19
C TRP A 808 -9.72 5.66 -22.79
N HIS A 809 -10.67 6.57 -22.53
CA HIS A 809 -11.39 6.61 -21.26
C HIS A 809 -12.19 5.33 -21.04
N LYS A 810 -12.88 4.84 -22.08
CA LYS A 810 -13.62 3.58 -22.05
C LYS A 810 -12.71 2.38 -21.76
N LEU A 811 -11.53 2.33 -22.39
CA LEU A 811 -10.54 1.27 -22.19
C LEU A 811 -9.99 1.29 -20.75
N ALA A 812 -9.66 2.47 -20.23
CA ALA A 812 -9.19 2.62 -18.85
C ALA A 812 -10.29 2.25 -17.83
N ALA A 813 -11.53 2.70 -18.06
CA ALA A 813 -12.68 2.35 -17.22
C ALA A 813 -13.04 0.85 -17.28
N GLY A 814 -12.81 0.18 -18.42
CA GLY A 814 -13.08 -1.25 -18.62
C GLY A 814 -11.89 -2.18 -18.36
N PHE A 815 -10.74 -1.66 -17.94
CA PHE A 815 -9.49 -2.43 -17.89
C PHE A 815 -9.58 -3.68 -16.99
N MET A 816 -10.15 -3.57 -15.78
CA MET A 816 -10.18 -4.69 -14.83
C MET A 816 -10.96 -5.89 -15.36
N PRO A 817 -12.19 -5.73 -15.89
CA PRO A 817 -12.90 -6.81 -16.57
C PRO A 817 -12.13 -7.46 -17.71
N PHE A 818 -11.51 -6.68 -18.60
CA PHE A 818 -10.77 -7.23 -19.74
C PHE A 818 -9.52 -7.98 -19.30
N ALA A 819 -8.71 -7.38 -18.43
CA ALA A 819 -7.48 -7.97 -17.95
C ALA A 819 -7.75 -9.22 -17.08
N THR A 820 -8.87 -9.26 -16.34
CA THR A 820 -9.31 -10.46 -15.62
C THR A 820 -9.79 -11.55 -16.57
N SER A 821 -10.51 -11.19 -17.64
CA SER A 821 -10.89 -12.15 -18.70
C SER A 821 -9.64 -12.77 -19.35
N VAL A 822 -8.60 -11.97 -19.62
CA VAL A 822 -7.30 -12.45 -20.10
C VAL A 822 -6.63 -13.39 -19.09
N LEU A 823 -6.65 -13.06 -17.79
CA LEU A 823 -6.13 -13.95 -16.75
C LEU A 823 -6.83 -15.32 -16.77
N LEU A 824 -8.16 -15.36 -16.88
CA LEU A 824 -8.92 -16.62 -16.90
C LEU A 824 -8.61 -17.44 -18.16
N LEU A 825 -8.54 -16.79 -19.34
CA LEU A 825 -8.17 -17.45 -20.59
C LEU A 825 -6.75 -18.02 -20.54
N VAL A 826 -5.78 -17.20 -20.08
CA VAL A 826 -4.38 -17.64 -19.92
C VAL A 826 -4.30 -18.79 -18.91
N ALA A 827 -5.04 -18.72 -17.80
CA ALA A 827 -5.06 -19.79 -16.81
C ALA A 827 -5.66 -21.08 -17.39
N MET A 828 -6.70 -21.00 -18.22
CA MET A 828 -7.33 -22.16 -18.86
C MET A 828 -6.38 -22.85 -19.84
N PHE A 829 -5.78 -22.08 -20.76
CA PHE A 829 -5.00 -22.62 -21.87
C PHE A 829 -3.51 -22.85 -21.53
N ASN A 830 -3.05 -22.49 -20.33
CA ASN A 830 -1.69 -22.78 -19.89
C ASN A 830 -1.51 -24.27 -19.52
N ASN A 831 -0.89 -25.02 -20.43
CA ASN A 831 -0.69 -26.46 -20.29
C ASN A 831 0.62 -26.86 -19.60
N ARG A 832 1.48 -25.92 -19.20
CA ARG A 832 2.81 -26.20 -18.63
C ARG A 832 2.79 -27.11 -17.37
N PRO A 833 1.92 -26.90 -16.37
CA PRO A 833 1.92 -27.72 -15.15
C PRO A 833 1.61 -29.19 -15.41
N TRP A 834 0.74 -29.44 -16.40
CA TRP A 834 0.29 -30.77 -16.77
C TRP A 834 1.36 -31.53 -17.56
N ARG A 835 2.15 -30.83 -18.38
CA ARG A 835 3.33 -31.41 -19.04
C ARG A 835 4.40 -31.79 -18.00
N ALA A 836 4.64 -30.94 -17.01
CA ALA A 836 5.59 -31.23 -15.93
C ALA A 836 5.15 -32.43 -15.08
N ARG A 837 3.86 -32.51 -14.72
CA ARG A 837 3.32 -33.64 -13.95
C ARG A 837 3.39 -34.96 -14.74
N ARG A 838 3.11 -34.94 -16.05
CA ARG A 838 3.30 -36.12 -16.91
C ARG A 838 4.77 -36.53 -17.02
N ALA A 839 5.70 -35.58 -17.12
CA ALA A 839 7.13 -35.87 -17.18
C ALA A 839 7.64 -36.54 -15.89
N VAL A 840 7.15 -36.12 -14.72
CA VAL A 840 7.49 -36.75 -13.42
C VAL A 840 6.95 -38.18 -13.32
N VAL A 841 5.70 -38.40 -13.75
CA VAL A 841 5.05 -39.73 -13.73
C VAL A 841 5.72 -40.72 -14.71
N VAL A 842 6.35 -40.23 -15.78
CA VAL A 842 7.08 -41.07 -16.76
C VAL A 842 8.53 -41.34 -16.31
N SER A 843 9.04 -40.60 -15.32
CA SER A 843 10.42 -40.74 -14.81
C SER A 843 10.55 -41.51 -13.50
N GLU A 844 9.44 -41.91 -12.88
CA GLU A 844 9.45 -42.88 -11.77
C GLU A 844 9.37 -44.30 -12.37
N PRO A 845 10.41 -45.14 -12.25
CA PRO A 845 10.40 -46.51 -12.73
C PRO A 845 9.44 -47.42 -11.95
#